data_AF-A0A017HS88-F1
#
_entry.id   AF-A0A017HS88-F1
#
_cell.length_a   1.000
_cell.length_b   1.000
_cell.length_c   1.000
_cell.angle_alpha   90.00
_cell.angle_beta   90.00
_cell.angle_gamma   90.00
#
_symmetry.space_group_name_H-M   'P 1'
#
loop_
_entity.id
_entity.type
_entity.pdbx_description
1 polymer ?
#
loop_
_entity_poly.entity_id
_entity_poly.type
_entity_poly.pdbx_seq_one_letter_code
_entity_poly.pdbx_strand_id
1 'polypeptide(L)'
;MLKSVGAESLDALIDGIVPADIRLREPLAWGKALSEQAVLHRLRGVASTNRVMTSFIGQGYHGTVTPPAIQRNIFENPAWYTAYTPYQPEISQGRLEALLNFQTMVADLTALDVANASLLDEGTAAAEAMALCQRSARTKAKGFFVDHHCHPQTIAVIQTRAEPLGWEVIVGDPFSDLEPARVFGAIFQYPGTYGHVHDFTDVIASLHEAKALACVAADPLALTVLKAPGEMGADIAVGSTQRFGVPMGYGGPHAAYMAVRDPLTRSMPGRIVGVSVDARGNRAYRLSLQTREQHIRREKATSNVCTAQALLAVMASMYGVFHGPEGLRAIAERIHRKTVRLVKGLEARGYKVEPAAFFDTVTIEVGEVQGAILKSAEAEGINLRRIGTTRIGIAFDERTRREHTEAIWRAFGIDRADDDVSHDYRLPEALVRRSAYMTHPVFHMNRAEAEMTRYMRRLADRDLALDRAMIPLGSCTMKLNATAEMMALSWPEFADVHPFAPTEQVAGYAEVIADLEAKLCQITGYDAFSMQPNSGAQGEYAGLLTIQAYHRARGEGQRNVCLIPTSAHGTNPASAQMVGMKVVVVGVAPNGDIDLDDFRAKAEAHSANLAACMITYPSTHGVFETTVREICEITHRHGGQVYLDGANMNAMVGLSRPGDIGSDVSHLNLHKTFAIPHGGGGPGMGPIGVKAHLVPHLPGDPQAREAGAVSSAPYGSASILLISWAYCLFMGGEGLTQATKVAILNANYIAARLRGLSDPLQLGRRPGGARVHPRHARDEGPRRGQRRRRGQAPCRLRLPRPDHELAGRRHADGRAHRVGAQGRARPLRRGHAGHRRRGRGHRRGQARRRGQPAEARAAYGRGPRGRLGPALRPRGRLLPGRGLPRGQVLGAGEPRGQRPRRPEPDLLLPAGRGLRARRRVSHAGRPFGAARTMRGRAMPPSIFDIFRIGAGRRRPFTRWRP
;
A
#
# COMPACT_ATOMS: atom_id res chain seq x y z
N MET A 1 16.95 -30.62 15.53
CA MET A 1 17.58 -29.28 15.38
C MET A 1 18.51 -28.99 16.55
N LEU A 2 18.04 -28.95 17.81
CA LEU A 2 18.86 -28.75 19.03
C LEU A 2 20.20 -29.53 19.05
N LYS A 3 20.17 -30.86 18.87
CA LYS A 3 21.38 -31.72 18.75
C LYS A 3 22.41 -31.26 17.70
N SER A 4 22.00 -30.52 16.68
CA SER A 4 22.88 -30.01 15.61
C SER A 4 23.46 -28.63 15.90
N VAL A 5 22.89 -27.87 16.85
CA VAL A 5 23.44 -26.59 17.34
C VAL A 5 24.21 -26.75 18.66
N GLY A 6 24.12 -27.91 19.31
CA GLY A 6 24.83 -28.23 20.55
C GLY A 6 24.12 -27.80 21.83
N ALA A 7 22.81 -27.51 21.77
CA ALA A 7 22.00 -27.13 22.92
C ALA A 7 21.14 -28.31 23.41
N GLU A 8 20.96 -28.42 24.73
CA GLU A 8 20.22 -29.51 25.38
C GLU A 8 18.70 -29.26 25.35
N SER A 9 18.28 -28.02 25.62
CA SER A 9 16.89 -27.56 25.53
C SER A 9 16.77 -26.30 24.67
N LEU A 10 15.54 -25.88 24.37
CA LEU A 10 15.29 -24.62 23.67
C LEU A 10 15.66 -23.42 24.56
N ASP A 11 15.38 -23.48 25.85
CA ASP A 11 15.76 -22.44 26.81
C ASP A 11 17.27 -22.33 26.95
N ALA A 12 17.99 -23.45 27.05
CA ALA A 12 19.46 -23.48 27.10
C ALA A 12 20.13 -22.87 25.84
N LEU A 13 19.44 -22.90 24.68
CA LEU A 13 19.90 -22.20 23.48
C LEU A 13 19.74 -20.68 23.59
N ILE A 14 18.62 -20.22 24.16
CA ILE A 14 18.39 -18.79 24.45
C ILE A 14 19.34 -18.31 25.54
N ASP A 15 19.61 -19.15 26.54
CA ASP A 15 20.51 -18.87 27.65
C ASP A 15 21.93 -18.53 27.19
N GLY A 16 22.40 -19.16 26.12
CA GLY A 16 23.69 -18.88 25.49
C GLY A 16 23.69 -17.81 24.39
N ILE A 17 22.54 -17.18 24.08
CA ILE A 17 22.40 -16.22 22.96
C ILE A 17 21.95 -14.82 23.43
N VAL A 18 20.89 -14.73 24.25
CA VAL A 18 20.31 -13.44 24.66
C VAL A 18 20.96 -12.99 25.97
N PRO A 19 21.62 -11.81 26.06
CA PRO A 19 22.25 -11.34 27.28
C PRO A 19 21.29 -11.34 28.47
N ALA A 20 21.75 -11.80 29.64
CA ALA A 20 20.88 -12.10 30.78
C ALA A 20 20.26 -10.85 31.43
N ASP A 21 20.94 -9.72 31.32
CA ASP A 21 20.57 -8.41 31.88
C ASP A 21 19.44 -7.70 31.11
N ILE A 22 19.23 -8.06 29.84
CA ILE A 22 18.11 -7.53 29.02
C ILE A 22 16.89 -8.46 29.00
N ARG A 23 16.92 -9.59 29.72
CA ARG A 23 15.82 -10.58 29.65
C ARG A 23 14.59 -10.12 30.39
N LEU A 24 13.46 -10.31 29.74
CA LEU A 24 12.14 -10.22 30.35
C LEU A 24 12.01 -11.31 31.44
N ARG A 25 11.69 -10.90 32.67
CA ARG A 25 11.60 -11.80 33.84
C ARG A 25 10.22 -12.46 33.98
N GLU A 26 9.17 -11.78 33.51
CA GLU A 26 7.78 -12.20 33.64
C GLU A 26 7.18 -12.48 32.25
N PRO A 27 6.43 -13.58 32.06
CA PRO A 27 5.86 -13.90 30.76
C PRO A 27 4.84 -12.86 30.31
N LEU A 28 4.75 -12.63 29.00
CA LEU A 28 3.69 -11.83 28.39
C LEU A 28 2.31 -12.42 28.77
N ALA A 29 1.40 -11.58 29.27
CA ALA A 29 0.18 -12.05 29.92
C ALA A 29 -1.04 -11.15 29.62
N TRP A 30 -1.83 -11.56 28.63
CA TRP A 30 -3.14 -10.98 28.27
C TRP A 30 -4.22 -12.05 28.07
N GLY A 31 -4.12 -13.17 28.80
CA GLY A 31 -4.98 -14.34 28.66
C GLY A 31 -4.36 -15.46 27.82
N LYS A 32 -5.16 -16.51 27.57
CA LYS A 32 -4.74 -17.71 26.83
C LYS A 32 -4.83 -17.51 25.33
N ALA A 33 -3.97 -18.22 24.60
CA ALA A 33 -4.08 -18.40 23.15
C ALA A 33 -5.48 -18.89 22.74
N LEU A 34 -6.03 -18.29 21.69
CA LEU A 34 -7.35 -18.63 21.13
C LEU A 34 -7.19 -19.50 19.86
N SER A 35 -8.14 -20.40 19.62
CA SER A 35 -8.18 -21.20 18.39
C SER A 35 -8.60 -20.37 17.16
N GLU A 36 -8.32 -20.86 15.95
CA GLU A 36 -8.76 -20.25 14.68
C GLU A 36 -10.25 -19.86 14.70
N GLN A 37 -11.11 -20.79 15.12
CA GLN A 37 -12.55 -20.55 15.26
C GLN A 37 -12.89 -19.51 16.33
N ALA A 38 -12.17 -19.48 17.46
CA ALA A 38 -12.44 -18.55 18.55
C ALA A 38 -12.07 -17.09 18.20
N VAL A 39 -10.95 -16.86 17.50
CA VAL A 39 -10.62 -15.51 17.02
C VAL A 39 -11.53 -15.08 15.88
N LEU A 40 -11.92 -15.97 14.95
CA LEU A 40 -12.90 -15.63 13.92
C LEU A 40 -14.27 -15.27 14.53
N HIS A 41 -14.68 -15.93 15.62
CA HIS A 41 -15.87 -15.56 16.39
C HIS A 41 -15.69 -14.20 17.09
N ARG A 42 -14.55 -13.97 17.75
CA ARG A 42 -14.21 -12.69 18.40
C ARG A 42 -14.18 -11.53 17.39
N LEU A 43 -13.52 -11.72 16.24
CA LEU A 43 -13.52 -10.80 15.11
C LEU A 43 -14.95 -10.48 14.64
N ARG A 44 -15.84 -11.48 14.52
CA ARG A 44 -17.25 -11.22 14.13
C ARG A 44 -18.03 -10.46 15.20
N GLY A 45 -17.79 -10.74 16.48
CA GLY A 45 -18.37 -9.95 17.58
C GLY A 45 -17.97 -8.48 17.49
N VAL A 46 -16.67 -8.21 17.36
CA VAL A 46 -16.13 -6.84 17.27
C VAL A 46 -16.51 -6.15 15.96
N ALA A 47 -16.56 -6.88 14.83
CA ALA A 47 -17.09 -6.36 13.57
C ALA A 47 -18.54 -5.86 13.71
N SER A 48 -19.38 -6.59 14.45
CA SER A 48 -20.79 -6.24 14.63
C SER A 48 -21.05 -4.99 15.48
N THR A 49 -20.03 -4.39 16.10
CA THR A 49 -20.14 -3.09 16.80
C THR A 49 -19.76 -1.89 15.91
N ASN A 50 -19.20 -2.12 14.71
CA ASN A 50 -19.07 -1.08 13.70
C ASN A 50 -20.41 -0.90 12.95
N ARG A 51 -20.81 0.35 12.72
CA ARG A 51 -22.02 0.71 11.98
C ARG A 51 -21.66 1.04 10.53
N VAL A 52 -21.90 0.10 9.62
CA VAL A 52 -21.61 0.31 8.18
C VAL A 52 -22.58 1.33 7.61
N MET A 53 -22.05 2.50 7.23
CA MET A 53 -22.80 3.68 6.80
C MET A 53 -22.38 4.10 5.39
N THR A 54 -23.35 4.42 4.52
CA THR A 54 -23.05 4.90 3.16
C THR A 54 -22.45 6.30 3.24
N SER A 55 -21.15 6.42 2.99
CA SER A 55 -20.39 7.62 3.36
C SER A 55 -19.99 8.47 2.16
N PHE A 56 -20.65 9.61 1.99
CA PHE A 56 -20.39 10.61 0.95
C PHE A 56 -19.54 11.78 1.44
N ILE A 57 -18.60 11.50 2.35
CA ILE A 57 -17.69 12.50 2.94
C ILE A 57 -16.62 12.92 1.92
N GLY A 58 -16.17 12.00 1.07
CA GLY A 58 -15.12 12.25 0.07
C GLY A 58 -13.75 12.43 0.73
N GLN A 59 -13.11 13.57 0.49
CA GLN A 59 -11.75 13.88 0.97
C GLN A 59 -10.73 12.80 0.56
N GLY A 60 -10.78 12.31 -0.69
CA GLY A 60 -9.84 11.31 -1.23
C GLY A 60 -10.23 9.85 -0.96
N TYR A 61 -11.35 9.61 -0.29
CA TYR A 61 -11.87 8.28 0.02
C TYR A 61 -13.33 8.15 -0.45
N HIS A 62 -13.60 7.22 -1.36
CA HIS A 62 -14.88 7.06 -2.07
C HIS A 62 -15.30 5.58 -2.16
N GLY A 63 -16.60 5.29 -2.11
CA GLY A 63 -17.11 3.92 -2.24
C GLY A 63 -16.94 3.36 -3.66
N THR A 64 -16.08 2.36 -3.80
CA THR A 64 -15.83 1.61 -5.05
C THR A 64 -16.26 0.15 -4.93
N VAL A 65 -16.61 -0.45 -6.07
CA VAL A 65 -16.87 -1.89 -6.19
C VAL A 65 -15.55 -2.57 -6.52
N THR A 66 -14.94 -3.24 -5.53
CA THR A 66 -13.87 -4.20 -5.81
C THR A 66 -14.46 -5.33 -6.68
N PRO A 67 -13.98 -5.57 -7.92
CA PRO A 67 -14.55 -6.62 -8.75
C PRO A 67 -14.32 -7.99 -8.07
N PRO A 68 -15.34 -8.85 -7.89
CA PRO A 68 -15.19 -10.10 -7.12
C PRO A 68 -14.09 -11.03 -7.64
N ALA A 69 -13.83 -11.00 -8.95
CA ALA A 69 -12.70 -11.70 -9.56
C ALA A 69 -11.34 -11.21 -9.06
N ILE A 70 -11.15 -9.90 -8.89
CA ILE A 70 -9.91 -9.29 -8.38
C ILE A 70 -9.78 -9.54 -6.87
N GLN A 71 -10.87 -9.37 -6.10
CA GLN A 71 -10.90 -9.71 -4.67
C GLN A 71 -10.43 -11.15 -4.44
N ARG A 72 -11.11 -12.12 -5.07
CA ARG A 72 -10.86 -13.54 -4.83
C ARG A 72 -9.51 -14.03 -5.36
N ASN A 73 -9.04 -13.52 -6.51
CA ASN A 73 -7.85 -14.04 -7.17
C ASN A 73 -6.57 -13.24 -6.91
N ILE A 74 -6.65 -12.08 -6.23
CA ILE A 74 -5.49 -11.27 -5.82
C ILE A 74 -5.52 -10.96 -4.33
N PHE A 75 -6.52 -10.22 -3.84
CA PHE A 75 -6.57 -9.75 -2.45
C PHE A 75 -6.62 -10.92 -1.45
N GLU A 76 -7.42 -11.94 -1.76
CA GLU A 76 -7.62 -13.14 -0.94
C GLU A 76 -6.68 -14.31 -1.35
N ASN A 77 -5.70 -14.07 -2.24
CA ASN A 77 -4.83 -15.11 -2.83
C ASN A 77 -3.36 -15.03 -2.35
N PRO A 78 -2.85 -16.04 -1.60
CA PRO A 78 -1.49 -16.00 -1.04
C PRO A 78 -0.39 -15.97 -2.10
N ALA A 79 -0.63 -16.45 -3.32
CA ALA A 79 0.33 -16.36 -4.42
C ALA A 79 0.64 -14.91 -4.84
N TRP A 80 -0.23 -13.95 -4.51
CA TRP A 80 0.00 -12.52 -4.70
C TRP A 80 0.50 -11.81 -3.44
N TYR A 81 -0.08 -12.10 -2.27
CA TYR A 81 0.22 -11.32 -1.06
C TYR A 81 1.43 -11.81 -0.25
N THR A 82 1.88 -13.06 -0.38
CA THR A 82 2.98 -13.58 0.49
C THR A 82 4.40 -13.32 -0.03
N ALA A 83 4.57 -12.98 -1.31
CA ALA A 83 5.87 -12.54 -1.85
C ALA A 83 6.22 -11.13 -1.34
N TYR A 84 7.50 -10.75 -1.38
CA TYR A 84 7.95 -9.38 -1.08
C TYR A 84 8.51 -8.67 -2.32
N THR A 85 9.13 -7.50 -2.12
CA THR A 85 9.76 -6.66 -3.14
C THR A 85 10.50 -7.49 -4.21
N PRO A 86 10.34 -7.21 -5.51
CA PRO A 86 10.90 -8.03 -6.60
C PRO A 86 12.42 -7.81 -6.80
N TYR A 87 13.21 -8.11 -5.77
CA TYR A 87 14.68 -8.07 -5.78
C TYR A 87 15.31 -9.15 -6.66
N GLN A 88 14.55 -10.18 -7.05
CA GLN A 88 14.96 -11.27 -7.94
C GLN A 88 14.01 -11.29 -9.14
N PRO A 89 14.27 -10.49 -10.19
CA PRO A 89 13.30 -10.24 -11.26
C PRO A 89 12.85 -11.51 -12.00
N GLU A 90 13.74 -12.49 -12.16
CA GLU A 90 13.55 -13.74 -12.90
C GLU A 90 12.42 -14.60 -12.33
N ILE A 91 12.17 -14.49 -11.02
CA ILE A 91 11.10 -15.16 -10.26
C ILE A 91 10.04 -14.15 -9.74
N SER A 92 9.92 -13.01 -10.43
CA SER A 92 9.03 -11.90 -10.07
C SER A 92 8.36 -11.20 -11.28
N GLN A 93 8.38 -11.82 -12.47
CA GLN A 93 7.90 -11.20 -13.71
C GLN A 93 6.38 -10.95 -13.72
N GLY A 94 5.61 -11.66 -12.90
CA GLY A 94 4.17 -11.49 -12.73
C GLY A 94 3.82 -10.14 -12.10
N ARG A 95 4.26 -9.90 -10.85
CA ARG A 95 4.00 -8.62 -10.19
C ARG A 95 4.77 -7.45 -10.80
N LEU A 96 5.92 -7.68 -11.44
CA LEU A 96 6.59 -6.64 -12.23
C LEU A 96 5.76 -6.22 -13.47
N GLU A 97 5.11 -7.14 -14.18
CA GLU A 97 4.20 -6.78 -15.29
C GLU A 97 2.97 -6.01 -14.77
N ALA A 98 2.38 -6.44 -13.64
CA ALA A 98 1.23 -5.77 -13.04
C ALA A 98 1.55 -4.36 -12.48
N LEU A 99 2.75 -4.14 -11.95
CA LEU A 99 3.23 -2.82 -11.54
C LEU A 99 3.63 -1.94 -12.74
N LEU A 100 4.09 -2.53 -13.85
CA LEU A 100 4.26 -1.79 -15.10
C LEU A 100 2.91 -1.34 -15.67
N ASN A 101 1.87 -2.18 -15.61
CA ASN A 101 0.51 -1.80 -15.97
C ASN A 101 -0.01 -0.63 -15.09
N PHE A 102 0.31 -0.62 -13.79
CA PHE A 102 -0.01 0.50 -12.90
C PHE A 102 0.65 1.79 -13.38
N GLN A 103 1.97 1.74 -13.65
CA GLN A 103 2.72 2.90 -14.14
C GLN A 103 2.18 3.43 -15.48
N THR A 104 1.88 2.56 -16.45
CA THR A 104 1.30 2.97 -17.73
C THR A 104 -0.10 3.57 -17.58
N MET A 105 -0.94 2.98 -16.72
CA MET A 105 -2.28 3.51 -16.43
C MET A 105 -2.20 4.93 -15.83
N VAL A 106 -1.32 5.16 -14.85
CA VAL A 106 -1.14 6.46 -14.22
C VAL A 106 -0.53 7.48 -15.20
N ALA A 107 0.48 7.10 -15.97
CA ALA A 107 1.09 7.96 -16.99
C ALA A 107 0.07 8.44 -18.04
N ASP A 108 -0.68 7.50 -18.63
CA ASP A 108 -1.72 7.80 -19.62
C ASP A 108 -2.87 8.65 -19.02
N LEU A 109 -3.30 8.38 -17.78
CA LEU A 109 -4.35 9.16 -17.11
C LEU A 109 -3.88 10.59 -16.77
N THR A 110 -2.64 10.77 -16.33
CA THR A 110 -2.09 12.09 -15.94
C THR A 110 -1.52 12.90 -17.11
N ALA A 111 -1.31 12.26 -18.27
CA ALA A 111 -0.58 12.80 -19.42
C ALA A 111 0.88 13.21 -19.09
N LEU A 112 1.55 12.43 -18.26
CA LEU A 112 2.96 12.61 -17.85
C LEU A 112 3.82 11.40 -18.23
N ASP A 113 5.12 11.63 -18.42
CA ASP A 113 6.01 10.68 -19.10
C ASP A 113 6.33 9.42 -18.29
N VAL A 114 6.49 9.54 -16.97
CA VAL A 114 6.93 8.43 -16.10
C VAL A 114 6.18 8.44 -14.78
N ALA A 115 5.74 7.27 -14.31
CA ALA A 115 5.14 7.05 -12.99
C ALA A 115 5.92 6.01 -12.16
N ASN A 116 5.74 6.04 -10.84
CA ASN A 116 6.37 5.08 -9.91
C ASN A 116 5.47 3.86 -9.55
N ALA A 117 6.09 2.86 -8.95
CA ALA A 117 5.44 1.66 -8.41
C ALA A 117 4.90 1.89 -6.98
N SER A 118 4.06 2.92 -6.83
CA SER A 118 3.36 3.40 -5.62
C SER A 118 4.16 4.13 -4.53
N LEU A 119 3.44 5.02 -3.83
CA LEU A 119 3.74 5.64 -2.54
C LEU A 119 2.66 5.26 -1.50
N LEU A 120 2.74 5.80 -0.29
CA LEU A 120 2.03 5.29 0.90
C LEU A 120 0.59 5.77 1.04
N ASP A 121 0.34 7.07 0.86
CA ASP A 121 -0.97 7.72 0.82
C ASP A 121 -0.87 9.08 0.08
N GLU A 122 -1.98 9.80 -0.11
CA GLU A 122 -2.00 11.02 -0.93
C GLU A 122 -1.19 12.19 -0.32
N GLY A 123 -1.38 12.48 0.98
CA GLY A 123 -0.63 13.51 1.69
C GLY A 123 0.86 13.25 1.72
N THR A 124 1.29 11.99 1.90
CA THR A 124 2.71 11.61 1.80
C THR A 124 3.25 11.74 0.37
N ALA A 125 2.44 11.41 -0.65
CA ALA A 125 2.82 11.63 -2.05
C ALA A 125 2.96 13.12 -2.40
N ALA A 126 2.08 13.98 -1.87
CA ALA A 126 2.14 15.43 -2.03
C ALA A 126 3.33 16.06 -1.30
N ALA A 127 3.64 15.60 -0.09
CA ALA A 127 4.84 16.01 0.65
C ALA A 127 6.14 15.57 -0.06
N GLU A 128 6.15 14.40 -0.69
CA GLU A 128 7.24 13.98 -1.58
C GLU A 128 7.31 14.81 -2.88
N ALA A 129 6.18 15.27 -3.42
CA ALA A 129 6.16 16.17 -4.57
C ALA A 129 6.80 17.53 -4.25
N MET A 130 6.47 18.11 -3.08
CA MET A 130 7.16 19.29 -2.54
C MET A 130 8.67 19.06 -2.41
N ALA A 131 9.08 17.94 -1.83
CA ALA A 131 10.50 17.61 -1.67
C ALA A 131 11.21 17.37 -3.01
N LEU A 132 10.52 16.82 -4.02
CA LEU A 132 11.04 16.70 -5.39
C LEU A 132 11.22 18.09 -6.01
N CYS A 133 10.22 18.98 -5.90
CA CYS A 133 10.31 20.36 -6.37
C CYS A 133 11.48 21.11 -5.75
N GLN A 134 11.67 21.02 -4.43
CA GLN A 134 12.80 21.68 -3.75
C GLN A 134 14.17 21.20 -4.25
N ARG A 135 14.30 19.91 -4.58
CA ARG A 135 15.52 19.31 -5.16
C ARG A 135 15.75 19.66 -6.64
N SER A 136 14.74 20.09 -7.38
CA SER A 136 14.76 20.13 -8.85
C SER A 136 14.40 21.47 -9.50
N ALA A 137 13.75 22.39 -8.78
CA ALA A 137 13.49 23.75 -9.24
C ALA A 137 14.79 24.54 -9.42
N ARG A 138 14.78 25.57 -10.28
CA ARG A 138 15.98 26.38 -10.59
C ARG A 138 16.02 27.74 -9.89
N THR A 139 14.91 28.14 -9.27
CA THR A 139 14.82 29.30 -8.38
C THR A 139 15.59 29.10 -7.06
N LYS A 140 15.71 30.16 -6.25
CA LYS A 140 16.27 30.17 -4.89
C LYS A 140 15.25 30.54 -3.81
N ALA A 141 13.99 30.64 -4.20
CA ALA A 141 12.84 30.74 -3.31
C ALA A 141 12.81 29.64 -2.23
N LYS A 142 12.18 29.95 -1.09
CA LYS A 142 11.99 29.03 0.04
C LYS A 142 10.52 28.68 0.32
N GLY A 143 9.58 29.39 -0.29
CA GLY A 143 8.16 29.08 -0.18
C GLY A 143 7.75 27.87 -1.01
N PHE A 144 6.72 27.17 -0.56
CA PHE A 144 5.93 26.22 -1.34
C PHE A 144 4.46 26.63 -1.22
N PHE A 145 3.79 26.83 -2.36
CA PHE A 145 2.38 27.18 -2.35
C PHE A 145 1.51 25.94 -2.27
N VAL A 146 0.44 26.00 -1.47
CA VAL A 146 -0.56 24.95 -1.34
C VAL A 146 -1.92 25.59 -1.54
N ASP A 147 -2.61 25.16 -2.59
CA ASP A 147 -4.01 25.49 -2.85
C ASP A 147 -4.86 25.17 -1.61
N HIS A 148 -5.61 26.16 -1.11
CA HIS A 148 -6.54 25.97 0.01
C HIS A 148 -7.70 25.00 -0.32
N HIS A 149 -7.89 24.64 -1.60
CA HIS A 149 -8.74 23.53 -2.03
C HIS A 149 -8.06 22.14 -1.95
N CYS A 150 -6.80 22.03 -1.54
CA CYS A 150 -6.24 20.75 -1.12
C CYS A 150 -7.02 20.12 0.03
N HIS A 151 -6.97 18.80 0.13
CA HIS A 151 -7.63 18.10 1.24
C HIS A 151 -6.93 18.44 2.58
N PRO A 152 -7.65 18.65 3.70
CA PRO A 152 -7.05 19.07 4.97
C PRO A 152 -5.86 18.21 5.41
N GLN A 153 -5.99 16.88 5.30
CA GLN A 153 -4.91 15.93 5.60
C GLN A 153 -3.70 16.05 4.68
N THR A 154 -3.91 16.43 3.42
CA THR A 154 -2.82 16.67 2.45
C THR A 154 -2.05 17.93 2.86
N ILE A 155 -2.75 18.99 3.29
CA ILE A 155 -2.13 20.22 3.80
C ILE A 155 -1.34 19.93 5.09
N ALA A 156 -1.93 19.21 6.05
CA ALA A 156 -1.30 18.90 7.34
C ALA A 156 -0.01 18.05 7.18
N VAL A 157 0.00 17.05 6.29
CA VAL A 157 1.19 16.22 6.01
C VAL A 157 2.27 17.00 5.23
N ILE A 158 1.88 17.95 4.35
CA ILE A 158 2.83 18.88 3.71
C ILE A 158 3.49 19.79 4.75
N GLN A 159 2.70 20.44 5.62
CA GLN A 159 3.20 21.30 6.69
C GLN A 159 4.19 20.56 7.60
N THR A 160 3.81 19.36 8.06
CA THR A 160 4.65 18.50 8.91
C THR A 160 5.97 18.09 8.23
N ARG A 161 6.00 17.94 6.89
CA ARG A 161 7.22 17.66 6.12
C ARG A 161 8.10 18.90 5.90
N ALA A 162 7.50 20.08 5.77
CA ALA A 162 8.18 21.34 5.51
C ALA A 162 8.89 21.91 6.75
N GLU A 163 8.22 21.84 7.92
CA GLU A 163 8.67 22.44 9.17
C GLU A 163 10.10 22.04 9.60
N PRO A 164 10.49 20.75 9.70
CA PRO A 164 11.85 20.36 10.10
C PRO A 164 12.95 20.76 9.10
N LEU A 165 12.57 21.12 7.87
CA LEU A 165 13.48 21.51 6.79
C LEU A 165 13.54 23.04 6.59
N GLY A 166 12.76 23.80 7.36
CA GLY A 166 12.71 25.26 7.28
C GLY A 166 12.14 25.79 5.96
N TRP A 167 11.17 25.08 5.38
CA TRP A 167 10.46 25.50 4.17
C TRP A 167 9.16 26.24 4.56
N GLU A 168 8.90 27.38 3.92
CA GLU A 168 7.72 28.19 4.17
C GLU A 168 6.52 27.59 3.39
N VAL A 169 5.41 27.27 4.07
CA VAL A 169 4.20 26.75 3.41
C VAL A 169 3.14 27.84 3.35
N ILE A 170 2.87 28.33 2.14
CA ILE A 170 1.90 29.38 1.87
C ILE A 170 0.59 28.71 1.44
N VAL A 171 -0.48 28.85 2.24
CA VAL A 171 -1.80 28.28 1.93
C VAL A 171 -2.75 29.41 1.52
N GLY A 172 -3.30 29.35 0.30
CA GLY A 172 -4.15 30.43 -0.24
C GLY A 172 -4.92 30.05 -1.53
N ASP A 173 -5.52 31.04 -2.18
CA ASP A 173 -6.14 30.93 -3.50
C ASP A 173 -5.07 31.03 -4.63
N PRO A 174 -4.87 29.99 -5.45
CA PRO A 174 -3.86 30.02 -6.51
C PRO A 174 -4.11 31.06 -7.61
N PHE A 175 -5.31 31.67 -7.67
CA PHE A 175 -5.64 32.72 -8.64
C PHE A 175 -5.47 34.16 -8.13
N SER A 176 -5.23 34.35 -6.82
CA SER A 176 -5.10 35.69 -6.22
C SER A 176 -3.97 35.84 -5.19
N ASP A 177 -3.65 34.80 -4.41
CA ASP A 177 -2.61 34.82 -3.36
C ASP A 177 -1.23 34.31 -3.86
N LEU A 178 -1.15 33.69 -5.04
CA LEU A 178 0.10 33.10 -5.53
C LEU A 178 1.08 34.19 -6.02
N GLU A 179 2.23 34.27 -5.36
CA GLU A 179 3.41 35.01 -5.84
C GLU A 179 4.46 34.05 -6.41
N PRO A 180 4.54 33.82 -7.74
CA PRO A 180 5.45 32.81 -8.33
C PRO A 180 6.93 33.02 -7.98
N ALA A 181 7.35 34.27 -7.81
CA ALA A 181 8.73 34.62 -7.47
C ALA A 181 9.15 34.21 -6.03
N ARG A 182 8.19 34.03 -5.10
CA ARG A 182 8.46 33.65 -3.70
C ARG A 182 8.59 32.14 -3.48
N VAL A 183 8.17 31.32 -4.45
CA VAL A 183 8.03 29.86 -4.26
C VAL A 183 8.95 29.03 -5.16
N PHE A 184 9.39 27.86 -4.67
CA PHE A 184 10.10 26.86 -5.49
C PHE A 184 9.15 25.89 -6.19
N GLY A 185 7.88 25.85 -5.77
CA GLY A 185 6.81 25.14 -6.45
C GLY A 185 5.45 25.40 -5.81
N ALA A 186 4.42 24.85 -6.43
CA ALA A 186 3.05 24.88 -5.93
C ALA A 186 2.38 23.51 -6.07
N ILE A 187 1.36 23.24 -5.26
CA ILE A 187 0.42 22.14 -5.48
C ILE A 187 -1.04 22.64 -5.53
N PHE A 188 -1.80 22.10 -6.48
CA PHE A 188 -3.22 22.37 -6.70
C PHE A 188 -4.04 21.07 -6.61
N GLN A 189 -5.31 21.13 -6.21
CA GLN A 189 -6.16 19.93 -6.13
C GLN A 189 -7.22 19.90 -7.25
N TYR A 190 -7.38 18.76 -7.91
CA TYR A 190 -8.17 18.64 -9.15
C TYR A 190 -8.95 17.30 -9.25
N PRO A 191 -10.26 17.28 -8.93
CA PRO A 191 -11.06 18.40 -8.38
C PRO A 191 -10.64 18.82 -6.97
N GLY A 192 -10.90 20.08 -6.63
CA GLY A 192 -10.69 20.63 -5.29
C GLY A 192 -11.60 20.02 -4.23
N THR A 193 -11.21 20.10 -2.95
CA THR A 193 -11.88 19.43 -1.81
C THR A 193 -13.37 19.77 -1.64
N TYR A 194 -13.83 20.91 -2.17
CA TYR A 194 -15.23 21.35 -2.13
C TYR A 194 -16.03 21.04 -3.40
N GLY A 195 -15.41 20.43 -4.41
CA GLY A 195 -15.99 20.09 -5.72
C GLY A 195 -15.41 20.85 -6.91
N HIS A 196 -14.65 21.92 -6.66
CA HIS A 196 -14.16 22.86 -7.68
C HIS A 196 -13.35 22.22 -8.81
N VAL A 197 -13.64 22.60 -10.06
CA VAL A 197 -12.91 22.19 -11.26
C VAL A 197 -12.41 23.45 -11.96
N HIS A 198 -11.11 23.75 -11.79
CA HIS A 198 -10.44 24.93 -12.35
C HIS A 198 -9.46 24.54 -13.47
N ASP A 199 -9.15 25.45 -14.39
CA ASP A 199 -8.01 25.32 -15.30
C ASP A 199 -6.80 26.01 -14.68
N PHE A 200 -5.72 25.25 -14.44
CA PHE A 200 -4.49 25.79 -13.85
C PHE A 200 -3.43 26.18 -14.88
N THR A 201 -3.73 26.13 -16.19
CA THR A 201 -2.73 26.34 -17.26
C THR A 201 -1.94 27.64 -17.12
N ASP A 202 -2.60 28.77 -16.90
CA ASP A 202 -1.93 30.08 -16.81
C ASP A 202 -1.16 30.25 -15.48
N VAL A 203 -1.71 29.69 -14.40
CA VAL A 203 -1.06 29.62 -13.08
C VAL A 203 0.25 28.83 -13.17
N ILE A 204 0.22 27.68 -13.85
CA ILE A 204 1.37 26.81 -14.10
C ILE A 204 2.41 27.50 -14.98
N ALA A 205 1.98 28.22 -16.03
CA ALA A 205 2.88 29.01 -16.87
C ALA A 205 3.65 30.07 -16.06
N SER A 206 2.97 30.80 -15.15
CA SER A 206 3.61 31.81 -14.30
C SER A 206 4.69 31.22 -13.36
N LEU A 207 4.49 30.00 -12.86
CA LEU A 207 5.49 29.27 -12.07
C LEU A 207 6.70 28.87 -12.91
N HIS A 208 6.49 28.45 -14.16
CA HIS A 208 7.57 28.11 -15.09
C HIS A 208 8.42 29.32 -15.48
N GLU A 209 7.82 30.50 -15.64
CA GLU A 209 8.54 31.77 -15.84
C GLU A 209 9.41 32.12 -14.62
N ALA A 210 8.87 31.94 -13.40
CA ALA A 210 9.62 32.06 -12.15
C ALA A 210 10.64 30.93 -11.90
N LYS A 211 10.66 29.88 -12.74
CA LYS A 211 11.52 28.68 -12.65
C LYS A 211 11.25 27.83 -11.41
N ALA A 212 10.03 27.91 -10.89
CA ALA A 212 9.40 26.98 -9.96
C ALA A 212 8.81 25.79 -10.73
N LEU A 213 8.29 24.79 -10.02
CA LEU A 213 7.64 23.60 -10.60
C LEU A 213 6.21 23.42 -10.10
N ALA A 214 5.33 22.86 -10.92
CA ALA A 214 3.91 22.71 -10.63
C ALA A 214 3.49 21.26 -10.37
N CYS A 215 2.80 21.04 -9.25
CA CYS A 215 2.22 19.77 -8.83
C CYS A 215 0.69 19.82 -8.91
N VAL A 216 0.04 18.70 -9.26
CA VAL A 216 -1.42 18.56 -9.14
C VAL A 216 -1.77 17.28 -8.37
N ALA A 217 -2.51 17.41 -7.28
CA ALA A 217 -3.17 16.30 -6.59
C ALA A 217 -4.50 16.01 -7.31
N ALA A 218 -4.56 14.94 -8.10
CA ALA A 218 -5.66 14.68 -9.02
C ALA A 218 -6.34 13.32 -8.82
N ASP A 219 -7.67 13.31 -8.91
CA ASP A 219 -8.46 12.09 -8.83
C ASP A 219 -8.40 11.29 -10.15
N PRO A 220 -7.89 10.04 -10.15
CA PRO A 220 -7.63 9.32 -11.39
C PRO A 220 -8.91 8.85 -12.12
N LEU A 221 -10.07 8.85 -11.46
CA LEU A 221 -11.36 8.58 -12.10
C LEU A 221 -11.93 9.85 -12.74
N ALA A 222 -11.78 11.00 -12.09
CA ALA A 222 -12.13 12.31 -12.67
C ALA A 222 -11.33 12.58 -13.94
N LEU A 223 -10.04 12.21 -13.97
CA LEU A 223 -9.18 12.30 -15.16
C LEU A 223 -9.64 11.44 -16.35
N THR A 224 -10.65 10.58 -16.22
CA THR A 224 -11.24 9.87 -17.37
C THR A 224 -12.15 10.77 -18.22
N VAL A 225 -12.66 11.85 -17.63
CA VAL A 225 -13.57 12.84 -18.24
C VAL A 225 -13.03 14.27 -18.20
N LEU A 226 -12.02 14.57 -17.38
CA LEU A 226 -11.37 15.88 -17.26
C LEU A 226 -10.00 15.97 -17.97
N LYS A 227 -9.69 17.15 -18.54
CA LYS A 227 -8.38 17.55 -19.09
C LYS A 227 -7.26 17.18 -18.11
N ALA A 228 -6.21 16.53 -18.58
CA ALA A 228 -5.21 15.92 -17.71
C ALA A 228 -4.16 16.93 -17.19
N PRO A 229 -3.53 16.72 -16.01
CA PRO A 229 -2.52 17.64 -15.46
C PRO A 229 -1.37 17.98 -16.43
N GLY A 230 -0.84 16.99 -17.17
CA GLY A 230 0.20 17.23 -18.17
C GLY A 230 -0.26 18.08 -19.36
N GLU A 231 -1.56 18.08 -19.68
CA GLU A 231 -2.21 18.92 -20.69
C GLU A 231 -2.46 20.36 -20.18
N MET A 232 -2.46 20.57 -18.86
CA MET A 232 -2.41 21.90 -18.21
C MET A 232 -0.96 22.38 -17.97
N GLY A 233 0.04 21.63 -18.42
CA GLY A 233 1.45 21.99 -18.28
C GLY A 233 2.15 21.45 -17.04
N ALA A 234 1.46 20.82 -16.09
CA ALA A 234 2.03 20.37 -14.80
C ALA A 234 3.31 19.52 -14.94
N ASP A 235 4.20 19.60 -13.95
CA ASP A 235 5.45 18.83 -13.92
C ASP A 235 5.31 17.50 -13.19
N ILE A 236 4.41 17.47 -12.19
CA ILE A 236 4.17 16.36 -11.27
C ILE A 236 2.65 16.19 -11.09
N ALA A 237 2.17 14.95 -11.09
CA ALA A 237 0.83 14.60 -10.63
C ALA A 237 0.90 13.52 -9.54
N VAL A 238 0.06 13.67 -8.50
CA VAL A 238 -0.06 12.74 -7.38
C VAL A 238 -1.53 12.47 -7.06
N GLY A 239 -1.82 11.43 -6.30
CA GLY A 239 -3.19 11.15 -5.82
C GLY A 239 -3.35 9.73 -5.31
N SER A 240 -4.51 9.43 -4.72
CA SER A 240 -4.90 8.07 -4.35
C SER A 240 -5.49 7.28 -5.53
N THR A 241 -5.12 6.01 -5.71
CA THR A 241 -5.84 5.07 -6.60
C THR A 241 -6.84 4.19 -5.85
N GLN A 242 -7.28 4.59 -4.64
CA GLN A 242 -8.24 3.84 -3.82
C GLN A 242 -9.52 3.48 -4.58
N ARG A 243 -10.14 4.47 -5.24
CA ARG A 243 -11.42 4.32 -5.95
C ARG A 243 -11.35 3.49 -7.24
N PHE A 244 -10.21 2.86 -7.53
CA PHE A 244 -10.05 1.84 -8.56
C PHE A 244 -10.12 0.44 -7.93
N GLY A 245 -11.27 0.11 -7.33
CA GLY A 245 -11.54 -1.23 -6.79
C GLY A 245 -10.73 -1.63 -5.56
N VAL A 246 -10.33 -0.69 -4.69
CA VAL A 246 -9.72 -0.98 -3.38
C VAL A 246 -10.64 -0.48 -2.25
N PRO A 247 -10.99 -1.30 -1.24
CA PRO A 247 -11.87 -0.88 -0.14
C PRO A 247 -11.30 0.29 0.69
N MET A 248 -12.15 1.07 1.36
CA MET A 248 -11.71 2.23 2.14
C MET A 248 -10.93 1.85 3.41
N GLY A 249 -11.26 0.71 4.04
CA GLY A 249 -10.45 0.09 5.10
C GLY A 249 -10.15 0.98 6.31
N TYR A 250 -11.03 1.95 6.60
CA TYR A 250 -10.85 3.03 7.57
C TYR A 250 -9.50 3.78 7.47
N GLY A 251 -9.03 4.00 6.23
CA GLY A 251 -7.87 4.85 5.92
C GLY A 251 -6.86 4.23 4.97
N GLY A 252 -6.86 2.90 4.84
CA GLY A 252 -5.94 2.17 3.99
C GLY A 252 -5.97 0.66 4.21
N PRO A 253 -5.11 -0.10 3.49
CA PRO A 253 -4.06 0.40 2.62
C PRO A 253 -4.56 0.75 1.21
N HIS A 254 -4.00 1.81 0.63
CA HIS A 254 -4.27 2.26 -0.75
C HIS A 254 -2.95 2.61 -1.43
N ALA A 255 -2.83 2.35 -2.73
CA ALA A 255 -1.68 2.86 -3.47
C ALA A 255 -1.90 4.34 -3.80
N ALA A 256 -1.01 5.20 -3.31
CA ALA A 256 -0.85 6.53 -3.88
C ALA A 256 0.08 6.46 -5.10
N TYR A 257 -0.15 7.32 -6.08
CA TYR A 257 0.69 7.43 -7.27
C TYR A 257 1.53 8.70 -7.25
N MET A 258 2.66 8.67 -7.97
CA MET A 258 3.32 9.86 -8.47
C MET A 258 3.72 9.65 -9.93
N ALA A 259 3.40 10.61 -10.78
CA ALA A 259 3.88 10.74 -12.15
C ALA A 259 4.58 12.08 -12.37
N VAL A 260 5.55 12.13 -13.27
CA VAL A 260 6.38 13.31 -13.54
C VAL A 260 6.77 13.40 -15.03
N ARG A 261 7.20 14.59 -15.46
CA ARG A 261 7.91 14.77 -16.74
C ARG A 261 9.30 14.10 -16.72
N ASP A 262 9.73 13.49 -17.83
CA ASP A 262 10.94 12.67 -17.92
C ASP A 262 12.21 13.27 -17.25
N PRO A 263 12.54 14.58 -17.39
CA PRO A 263 13.70 15.19 -16.72
C PRO A 263 13.73 15.02 -15.20
N LEU A 264 12.57 14.86 -14.55
CA LEU A 264 12.42 14.69 -13.10
C LEU A 264 12.54 13.22 -12.64
N THR A 265 12.58 12.25 -13.54
CA THR A 265 12.63 10.81 -13.22
C THR A 265 13.80 10.43 -12.30
N ARG A 266 14.93 11.17 -12.38
CA ARG A 266 16.09 10.96 -11.50
C ARG A 266 15.88 11.44 -10.05
N SER A 267 14.94 12.35 -9.82
CA SER A 267 14.56 12.88 -8.49
C SER A 267 13.35 12.17 -7.86
N MET A 268 12.67 11.31 -8.63
CA MET A 268 11.44 10.62 -8.25
C MET A 268 11.65 9.69 -7.03
N PRO A 269 10.75 9.69 -6.03
CA PRO A 269 10.76 8.78 -4.90
C PRO A 269 10.27 7.36 -5.26
N GLY A 270 10.71 6.37 -4.47
CA GLY A 270 10.22 4.99 -4.56
C GLY A 270 10.71 4.17 -5.75
N ARG A 271 10.15 2.97 -5.89
CA ARG A 271 10.50 2.01 -6.95
C ARG A 271 9.93 2.46 -8.30
N ILE A 272 10.65 2.12 -9.37
CA ILE A 272 10.16 2.21 -10.75
C ILE A 272 10.43 0.85 -11.41
N VAL A 273 9.44 0.28 -12.08
CA VAL A 273 9.63 -0.87 -12.98
C VAL A 273 10.07 -0.34 -14.35
N GLY A 274 11.13 -0.91 -14.89
CA GLY A 274 11.61 -0.65 -16.25
C GLY A 274 11.63 -1.93 -17.10
N VAL A 275 11.48 -1.75 -18.40
CA VAL A 275 11.69 -2.80 -19.41
C VAL A 275 13.19 -2.97 -19.64
N SER A 276 13.61 -4.23 -19.79
CA SER A 276 14.99 -4.68 -20.02
C SER A 276 14.99 -5.86 -21.00
N VAL A 277 16.16 -6.38 -21.33
CA VAL A 277 16.32 -7.71 -21.93
C VAL A 277 16.91 -8.71 -20.93
N ASP A 278 16.65 -10.00 -21.14
CA ASP A 278 17.32 -11.12 -20.46
C ASP A 278 18.61 -11.54 -21.18
N ALA A 279 19.33 -12.53 -20.63
CA ALA A 279 20.57 -13.07 -21.22
C ALA A 279 20.38 -13.83 -22.55
N ARG A 280 19.14 -13.94 -23.07
CA ARG A 280 18.78 -14.54 -24.36
C ARG A 280 18.19 -13.50 -25.33
N GLY A 281 18.11 -12.23 -24.94
CA GLY A 281 17.52 -11.14 -25.74
C GLY A 281 16.00 -11.03 -25.65
N ASN A 282 15.31 -11.80 -24.79
CA ASN A 282 13.88 -11.66 -24.58
C ASN A 282 13.57 -10.40 -23.78
N ARG A 283 12.42 -9.77 -24.02
CA ARG A 283 11.91 -8.67 -23.18
C ARG A 283 11.60 -9.18 -21.77
N ALA A 284 12.18 -8.54 -20.76
CA ALA A 284 11.95 -8.82 -19.34
C ALA A 284 11.74 -7.51 -18.57
N TYR A 285 11.20 -7.60 -17.35
CA TYR A 285 10.96 -6.44 -16.48
C TYR A 285 11.90 -6.48 -15.26
N ARG A 286 12.29 -5.34 -14.71
CA ARG A 286 13.06 -5.24 -13.46
C ARG A 286 12.81 -3.91 -12.75
N LEU A 287 13.22 -3.81 -11.48
CA LEU A 287 13.36 -2.50 -10.82
C LEU A 287 14.48 -1.69 -11.48
N SER A 288 14.23 -0.40 -11.74
CA SER A 288 15.09 0.50 -12.50
C SER A 288 15.50 1.74 -11.69
N LEU A 289 16.65 2.32 -12.05
CA LEU A 289 17.24 3.50 -11.39
C LEU A 289 17.33 3.37 -9.85
N GLN A 290 17.58 2.15 -9.35
CA GLN A 290 17.56 1.80 -7.91
C GLN A 290 18.57 2.60 -7.07
N THR A 291 19.57 3.21 -7.70
CA THR A 291 20.54 4.11 -7.06
C THR A 291 19.91 5.39 -6.45
N ARG A 292 18.63 5.67 -6.72
CA ARG A 292 17.83 6.69 -6.02
C ARG A 292 17.39 6.27 -4.62
N GLU A 293 17.28 4.97 -4.37
CA GLU A 293 16.61 4.40 -3.19
C GLU A 293 17.54 4.30 -1.97
N GLN A 294 16.94 4.33 -0.78
CA GLN A 294 17.60 4.28 0.54
C GLN A 294 18.66 3.17 0.67
N HIS A 295 18.42 1.98 0.08
CA HIS A 295 19.27 0.80 0.23
C HIS A 295 20.62 0.89 -0.51
N ILE A 296 20.77 1.86 -1.42
CA ILE A 296 22.06 2.19 -2.06
C ILE A 296 22.58 3.54 -1.59
N ARG A 297 21.69 4.54 -1.39
CA ARG A 297 22.10 5.94 -1.23
C ARG A 297 21.96 6.54 0.17
N ARG A 298 21.37 5.84 1.15
CA ARG A 298 21.28 6.27 2.56
C ARG A 298 20.82 7.73 2.68
N GLU A 299 21.57 8.60 3.37
CA GLU A 299 21.30 10.05 3.56
C GLU A 299 21.32 10.92 2.28
N LYS A 300 21.48 10.31 1.10
CA LYS A 300 21.45 10.99 -0.21
C LYS A 300 20.35 10.47 -1.13
N ALA A 301 19.48 9.59 -0.62
CA ALA A 301 18.35 9.03 -1.35
C ALA A 301 17.32 10.11 -1.73
N THR A 302 16.43 9.79 -2.67
CA THR A 302 15.32 10.68 -3.03
C THR A 302 14.19 10.70 -2.00
N SER A 303 14.13 9.69 -1.13
CA SER A 303 13.13 9.47 -0.09
C SER A 303 13.62 8.36 0.86
N ASN A 304 13.08 8.29 2.07
CA ASN A 304 13.27 7.16 2.99
C ASN A 304 12.36 5.96 2.66
N VAL A 305 11.40 6.08 1.73
CA VAL A 305 10.40 5.03 1.45
C VAL A 305 11.05 3.68 1.09
N CYS A 306 10.58 2.61 1.75
CA CYS A 306 11.07 1.24 1.55
C CYS A 306 9.91 0.29 1.25
N THR A 307 9.12 -0.10 2.24
CA THR A 307 7.80 -0.70 1.98
C THR A 307 6.91 0.36 1.34
N ALA A 308 6.14 -0.01 0.32
CA ALA A 308 5.19 0.89 -0.37
C ALA A 308 3.78 0.25 -0.31
N GLN A 309 3.01 0.28 -1.41
CA GLN A 309 1.63 -0.23 -1.46
C GLN A 309 1.41 -1.15 -2.68
N ALA A 310 2.41 -2.00 -2.96
CA ALA A 310 2.53 -2.78 -4.20
C ALA A 310 1.30 -3.66 -4.53
N LEU A 311 0.75 -4.40 -3.57
CA LEU A 311 -0.45 -5.24 -3.77
C LEU A 311 -1.67 -4.42 -4.22
N LEU A 312 -1.80 -3.20 -3.71
CA LEU A 312 -2.93 -2.31 -3.98
C LEU A 312 -2.75 -1.61 -5.32
N ALA A 313 -1.51 -1.31 -5.71
CA ALA A 313 -1.16 -0.87 -7.06
C ALA A 313 -1.45 -1.98 -8.10
N VAL A 314 -1.23 -3.24 -7.75
CA VAL A 314 -1.63 -4.40 -8.57
C VAL A 314 -3.16 -4.51 -8.65
N MET A 315 -3.90 -4.35 -7.56
CA MET A 315 -5.37 -4.34 -7.61
C MET A 315 -5.91 -3.21 -8.50
N ALA A 316 -5.40 -1.98 -8.33
CA ALA A 316 -5.80 -0.84 -9.14
C ALA A 316 -5.44 -0.99 -10.63
N SER A 317 -4.27 -1.58 -10.95
CA SER A 317 -3.92 -1.84 -12.35
C SER A 317 -4.76 -2.95 -12.97
N MET A 318 -5.21 -3.93 -12.18
CA MET A 318 -6.14 -4.96 -12.64
C MET A 318 -7.55 -4.41 -12.81
N TYR A 319 -8.01 -3.49 -11.94
CA TYR A 319 -9.25 -2.73 -12.17
C TYR A 319 -9.16 -1.94 -13.49
N GLY A 320 -8.05 -1.26 -13.72
CA GLY A 320 -7.76 -0.58 -14.99
C GLY A 320 -7.72 -1.51 -16.20
N VAL A 321 -7.15 -2.71 -16.08
CA VAL A 321 -7.16 -3.72 -17.16
C VAL A 321 -8.56 -4.30 -17.41
N PHE A 322 -9.36 -4.50 -16.36
CA PHE A 322 -10.71 -5.06 -16.46
C PHE A 322 -11.66 -4.07 -17.13
N HIS A 323 -11.75 -2.84 -16.64
CA HIS A 323 -12.66 -1.82 -17.17
C HIS A 323 -12.11 -1.10 -18.41
N GLY A 324 -10.81 -0.78 -18.42
CA GLY A 324 -10.16 -0.02 -19.49
C GLY A 324 -10.75 1.39 -19.70
N PRO A 325 -10.29 2.13 -20.73
CA PRO A 325 -10.65 3.54 -20.89
C PRO A 325 -12.16 3.76 -21.03
N GLU A 326 -12.83 2.93 -21.83
CA GLU A 326 -14.29 2.97 -22.03
C GLU A 326 -15.07 2.67 -20.74
N GLY A 327 -14.69 1.62 -20.00
CA GLY A 327 -15.38 1.20 -18.79
C GLY A 327 -15.19 2.19 -17.64
N LEU A 328 -13.97 2.70 -17.44
CA LEU A 328 -13.66 3.72 -16.43
C LEU A 328 -14.41 5.02 -16.72
N ARG A 329 -14.43 5.47 -17.99
CA ARG A 329 -15.21 6.64 -18.42
C ARG A 329 -16.71 6.44 -18.19
N ALA A 330 -17.26 5.28 -18.53
CA ALA A 330 -18.67 4.96 -18.31
C ALA A 330 -19.06 4.82 -16.82
N ILE A 331 -18.08 4.63 -15.93
CA ILE A 331 -18.26 4.74 -14.48
C ILE A 331 -18.26 6.22 -14.09
N ALA A 332 -17.24 7.00 -14.47
CA ALA A 332 -17.14 8.43 -14.16
C ALA A 332 -18.35 9.25 -14.65
N GLU A 333 -18.76 9.08 -15.91
CA GLU A 333 -19.95 9.71 -16.49
C GLU A 333 -21.26 9.28 -15.79
N ARG A 334 -21.28 8.11 -15.14
CA ARG A 334 -22.42 7.64 -14.35
C ARG A 334 -22.44 8.28 -12.96
N ILE A 335 -21.30 8.44 -12.31
CA ILE A 335 -21.17 9.14 -11.02
C ILE A 335 -21.55 10.61 -11.19
N HIS A 336 -20.96 11.29 -12.17
CA HIS A 336 -21.26 12.69 -12.47
C HIS A 336 -22.75 12.93 -12.71
N ARG A 337 -23.41 12.11 -13.55
CA ARG A 337 -24.86 12.23 -13.80
C ARG A 337 -25.73 11.99 -12.56
N LYS A 338 -25.37 11.08 -11.64
CA LYS A 338 -26.06 10.96 -10.34
C LYS A 338 -25.95 12.27 -9.56
N THR A 339 -24.75 12.86 -9.52
CA THR A 339 -24.45 14.12 -8.81
C THR A 339 -25.24 15.29 -9.41
N VAL A 340 -25.28 15.42 -10.73
CA VAL A 340 -26.11 16.43 -11.42
C VAL A 340 -27.60 16.27 -11.07
N ARG A 341 -28.13 15.04 -10.99
CA ARG A 341 -29.52 14.82 -10.55
C ARG A 341 -29.74 15.24 -9.09
N LEU A 342 -28.88 14.81 -8.16
CA LEU A 342 -28.93 15.26 -6.74
C LEU A 342 -29.03 16.78 -6.65
N VAL A 343 -28.13 17.49 -7.34
CA VAL A 343 -28.02 18.95 -7.35
C VAL A 343 -29.28 19.61 -7.90
N LYS A 344 -29.82 19.14 -9.03
CA LYS A 344 -31.12 19.62 -9.56
C LYS A 344 -32.24 19.54 -8.50
N GLY A 345 -32.27 18.47 -7.71
CA GLY A 345 -33.29 18.28 -6.68
C GLY A 345 -33.16 19.24 -5.49
N LEU A 346 -31.92 19.58 -5.11
CA LEU A 346 -31.60 20.56 -4.07
C LEU A 346 -31.90 22.00 -4.54
N GLU A 347 -31.42 22.37 -5.73
CA GLU A 347 -31.67 23.68 -6.34
C GLU A 347 -33.16 23.96 -6.55
N ALA A 348 -33.94 22.95 -6.95
CA ALA A 348 -35.40 23.05 -7.10
C ALA A 348 -36.15 23.29 -5.77
N ARG A 349 -35.47 23.25 -4.62
CA ARG A 349 -35.99 23.66 -3.31
C ARG A 349 -35.27 24.88 -2.72
N GLY A 350 -34.45 25.58 -3.52
CA GLY A 350 -33.79 26.83 -3.14
C GLY A 350 -32.46 26.68 -2.40
N TYR A 351 -31.91 25.47 -2.26
CA TYR A 351 -30.58 25.28 -1.68
C TYR A 351 -29.49 25.82 -2.61
N LYS A 352 -28.60 26.66 -2.08
CA LYS A 352 -27.44 27.16 -2.81
C LYS A 352 -26.35 26.08 -2.85
N VAL A 353 -26.04 25.59 -4.05
CA VAL A 353 -25.00 24.59 -4.29
C VAL A 353 -23.81 25.23 -4.99
N GLU A 354 -22.60 24.99 -4.48
CA GLU A 354 -21.33 25.44 -5.05
C GLU A 354 -20.32 24.29 -5.11
N PRO A 355 -19.48 24.19 -6.16
CA PRO A 355 -19.47 25.03 -7.37
C PRO A 355 -20.65 24.76 -8.31
N ALA A 356 -20.82 25.64 -9.32
CA ALA A 356 -21.73 25.40 -10.43
C ALA A 356 -21.26 24.25 -11.37
N ALA A 357 -19.95 23.97 -11.42
CA ALA A 357 -19.33 22.93 -12.23
C ALA A 357 -18.40 22.05 -11.39
N PHE A 358 -18.60 20.72 -11.46
CA PHE A 358 -18.05 19.73 -10.53
C PHE A 358 -17.91 18.36 -11.19
N PHE A 359 -17.07 17.48 -10.65
CA PHE A 359 -17.07 16.07 -11.05
C PHE A 359 -18.13 15.25 -10.30
N ASP A 360 -17.88 14.89 -9.04
CA ASP A 360 -18.73 14.04 -8.20
C ASP A 360 -19.07 14.67 -6.84
N THR A 361 -18.45 15.81 -6.53
CA THR A 361 -18.46 16.43 -5.21
C THR A 361 -19.03 17.82 -5.30
N VAL A 362 -19.90 18.18 -4.35
CA VAL A 362 -20.46 19.54 -4.19
C VAL A 362 -20.52 19.95 -2.73
N THR A 363 -20.57 21.26 -2.50
CA THR A 363 -20.77 21.88 -1.19
C THR A 363 -22.08 22.68 -1.20
N ILE A 364 -22.87 22.54 -0.14
CA ILE A 364 -24.21 23.12 -0.04
C ILE A 364 -24.25 24.05 1.16
N GLU A 365 -24.69 25.28 0.97
CA GLU A 365 -24.93 26.24 2.05
C GLU A 365 -26.30 25.95 2.70
N VAL A 366 -26.30 25.73 4.01
CA VAL A 366 -27.50 25.35 4.77
C VAL A 366 -27.66 26.14 6.09
N GLY A 367 -26.75 27.05 6.44
CA GLY A 367 -26.87 27.84 7.66
C GLY A 367 -26.95 26.99 8.93
N GLU A 368 -27.68 27.48 9.93
CA GLU A 368 -27.77 26.84 11.26
C GLU A 368 -28.39 25.43 11.25
N VAL A 369 -29.19 25.08 10.22
CA VAL A 369 -29.80 23.73 10.12
C VAL A 369 -28.83 22.64 9.69
N GLN A 370 -27.54 22.95 9.45
CA GLN A 370 -26.46 21.98 9.20
C GLN A 370 -26.50 20.80 10.19
N GLY A 371 -26.66 21.10 11.49
CA GLY A 371 -26.70 20.08 12.55
C GLY A 371 -27.97 19.19 12.55
N ALA A 372 -29.07 19.65 11.96
CA ALA A 372 -30.30 18.88 11.81
C ALA A 372 -30.26 17.98 10.57
N ILE A 373 -29.81 18.53 9.43
CA ILE A 373 -29.67 17.79 8.17
C ILE A 373 -28.67 16.64 8.32
N LEU A 374 -27.52 16.87 8.99
CA LEU A 374 -26.54 15.81 9.25
C LEU A 374 -27.13 14.65 10.09
N LYS A 375 -27.95 14.95 11.11
CA LYS A 375 -28.65 13.92 11.90
C LYS A 375 -29.74 13.20 11.12
N SER A 376 -30.42 13.89 10.20
CA SER A 376 -31.42 13.27 9.35
C SER A 376 -30.80 12.36 8.29
N ALA A 377 -29.65 12.74 7.72
CA ALA A 377 -28.86 11.87 6.85
C ALA A 377 -28.32 10.65 7.62
N GLU A 378 -27.88 10.87 8.85
CA GLU A 378 -27.44 9.78 9.74
C GLU A 378 -28.55 8.76 9.99
N ALA A 379 -29.78 9.22 10.27
CA ALA A 379 -30.95 8.36 10.46
C ALA A 379 -31.37 7.60 9.18
N GLU A 380 -31.07 8.16 8.01
CA GLU A 380 -31.23 7.53 6.68
C GLU A 380 -30.04 6.59 6.31
N GLY A 381 -29.09 6.35 7.22
CA GLY A 381 -27.96 5.44 7.00
C GLY A 381 -26.79 6.05 6.21
N ILE A 382 -26.73 7.39 6.13
CA ILE A 382 -25.78 8.13 5.30
C ILE A 382 -24.89 9.07 6.14
N ASN A 383 -23.59 9.11 5.83
CA ASN A 383 -22.68 10.14 6.33
C ASN A 383 -22.41 11.20 5.25
N LEU A 384 -22.49 12.48 5.61
CA LEU A 384 -22.13 13.63 4.77
C LEU A 384 -21.01 14.44 5.44
N ARG A 385 -20.22 15.19 4.67
CA ARG A 385 -19.11 15.99 5.22
C ARG A 385 -19.62 17.26 5.90
N ARG A 386 -19.32 17.44 7.19
CA ARG A 386 -19.47 18.74 7.85
C ARG A 386 -18.38 19.70 7.35
N ILE A 387 -18.75 20.88 6.87
CA ILE A 387 -17.81 21.94 6.46
C ILE A 387 -18.10 23.20 7.27
N GLY A 388 -17.22 23.52 8.22
CA GLY A 388 -17.46 24.60 9.18
C GLY A 388 -18.77 24.41 9.96
N THR A 389 -19.46 25.51 10.26
CA THR A 389 -20.74 25.52 11.00
C THR A 389 -21.99 25.53 10.13
N THR A 390 -21.88 25.88 8.83
CA THR A 390 -23.06 26.14 7.98
C THR A 390 -23.13 25.37 6.67
N ARG A 391 -22.04 24.70 6.24
CA ARG A 391 -21.97 24.01 4.93
C ARG A 391 -21.91 22.49 5.05
N ILE A 392 -22.47 21.79 4.06
CA ILE A 392 -22.42 20.33 3.95
C ILE A 392 -21.77 19.95 2.62
N GLY A 393 -20.74 19.12 2.65
CA GLY A 393 -20.12 18.53 1.47
C GLY A 393 -20.70 17.14 1.19
N ILE A 394 -20.96 16.85 -0.09
CA ILE A 394 -21.46 15.55 -0.56
C ILE A 394 -20.61 15.12 -1.76
N ALA A 395 -19.92 13.99 -1.63
CA ALA A 395 -19.10 13.37 -2.66
C ALA A 395 -19.70 12.03 -3.08
N PHE A 396 -20.24 11.96 -4.30
CA PHE A 396 -20.81 10.74 -4.88
C PHE A 396 -19.76 9.78 -5.43
N ASP A 397 -20.18 8.53 -5.61
CA ASP A 397 -19.28 7.42 -5.90
C ASP A 397 -19.90 6.35 -6.81
N GLU A 398 -19.11 5.31 -7.06
CA GLU A 398 -19.49 4.18 -7.90
C GLU A 398 -20.69 3.43 -7.32
N ARG A 399 -20.66 3.16 -6.01
CA ARG A 399 -21.67 2.42 -5.24
C ARG A 399 -22.99 3.17 -5.06
N THR A 400 -23.02 4.48 -5.29
CA THR A 400 -24.20 5.35 -5.13
C THR A 400 -25.38 4.85 -5.96
N ARG A 401 -26.57 4.77 -5.37
CA ARG A 401 -27.82 4.30 -6.00
C ARG A 401 -28.90 5.38 -5.98
N ARG A 402 -30.03 5.13 -6.66
CA ARG A 402 -31.22 6.00 -6.61
C ARG A 402 -31.70 6.18 -5.16
N GLU A 403 -31.80 5.07 -4.41
CA GLU A 403 -32.19 5.07 -2.99
C GLU A 403 -31.35 6.02 -2.11
N HIS A 404 -30.05 6.17 -2.39
CA HIS A 404 -29.16 7.08 -1.65
C HIS A 404 -29.38 8.55 -2.02
N THR A 405 -29.78 8.84 -3.26
CA THR A 405 -30.07 10.20 -3.74
C THR A 405 -31.38 10.70 -3.12
N GLU A 406 -32.38 9.83 -3.08
CA GLU A 406 -33.67 10.05 -2.43
C GLU A 406 -33.55 10.19 -0.91
N ALA A 407 -32.68 9.39 -0.28
CA ALA A 407 -32.37 9.50 1.16
C ALA A 407 -31.71 10.84 1.53
N ILE A 408 -30.80 11.36 0.70
CA ILE A 408 -30.24 12.71 0.91
C ILE A 408 -31.34 13.77 0.72
N TRP A 409 -32.17 13.66 -0.30
CA TRP A 409 -33.31 14.56 -0.47
C TRP A 409 -34.22 14.57 0.76
N ARG A 410 -34.58 13.40 1.31
CA ARG A 410 -35.35 13.30 2.58
C ARG A 410 -34.62 13.98 3.75
N ALA A 411 -33.31 13.79 3.89
CA ALA A 411 -32.50 14.46 4.91
C ALA A 411 -32.47 16.00 4.79
N PHE A 412 -32.68 16.54 3.58
CA PHE A 412 -32.83 17.96 3.29
C PHE A 412 -34.31 18.43 3.28
N GLY A 413 -35.26 17.62 3.75
CA GLY A 413 -36.70 17.94 3.81
C GLY A 413 -37.43 17.86 2.46
N ILE A 414 -36.85 17.14 1.49
CA ILE A 414 -37.32 17.03 0.12
C ILE A 414 -37.89 15.62 -0.11
N ASP A 415 -39.21 15.49 -0.03
CA ASP A 415 -39.89 14.29 -0.56
C ASP A 415 -39.86 14.33 -2.09
N ARG A 416 -39.13 13.38 -2.69
CA ARG A 416 -38.90 13.23 -4.14
C ARG A 416 -38.32 11.84 -4.47
N ALA A 417 -38.79 11.23 -5.56
CA ALA A 417 -38.18 10.07 -6.19
C ALA A 417 -37.14 10.48 -7.26
N ASP A 418 -36.12 9.66 -7.49
CA ASP A 418 -35.12 9.83 -8.56
C ASP A 418 -35.64 9.21 -9.87
N ASP A 419 -36.71 9.81 -10.41
CA ASP A 419 -37.34 9.40 -11.67
C ASP A 419 -36.57 9.87 -12.92
N ASP A 420 -35.77 10.93 -12.78
CA ASP A 420 -35.04 11.57 -13.87
C ASP A 420 -34.03 10.61 -14.55
N VAL A 421 -34.06 10.63 -15.88
CA VAL A 421 -33.27 9.83 -16.83
C VAL A 421 -32.47 10.70 -17.82
N SER A 422 -32.44 12.01 -17.60
CA SER A 422 -31.64 12.97 -18.36
C SER A 422 -30.14 12.62 -18.33
N HIS A 423 -29.44 13.10 -19.36
CA HIS A 423 -28.03 12.82 -19.59
C HIS A 423 -27.23 14.13 -19.53
N ASP A 424 -27.50 14.90 -18.49
CA ASP A 424 -26.99 16.26 -18.32
C ASP A 424 -25.62 16.25 -17.64
N TYR A 425 -24.75 17.17 -18.07
CA TYR A 425 -23.39 17.32 -17.55
C TYR A 425 -23.14 18.77 -17.11
N ARG A 426 -22.36 18.94 -16.04
CA ARG A 426 -21.88 20.22 -15.50
C ARG A 426 -20.34 20.23 -15.39
N LEU A 427 -19.68 19.91 -16.50
CA LEU A 427 -18.24 20.03 -16.67
C LEU A 427 -17.95 21.26 -17.56
N PRO A 428 -16.91 22.07 -17.28
CA PRO A 428 -16.54 23.18 -18.17
C PRO A 428 -16.02 22.63 -19.50
N GLU A 429 -16.53 23.11 -20.64
CA GLU A 429 -16.20 22.57 -21.98
C GLU A 429 -14.68 22.60 -22.28
N ALA A 430 -13.97 23.63 -21.83
CA ALA A 430 -12.51 23.74 -21.96
C ALA A 430 -11.73 22.67 -21.16
N LEU A 431 -12.37 22.06 -20.16
CA LEU A 431 -11.81 21.06 -19.27
C LEU A 431 -12.35 19.64 -19.53
N VAL A 432 -13.19 19.44 -20.55
CA VAL A 432 -13.62 18.08 -20.96
C VAL A 432 -12.47 17.34 -21.65
N ARG A 433 -12.16 16.12 -21.22
CA ARG A 433 -11.05 15.33 -21.77
C ARG A 433 -11.28 14.95 -23.23
N ARG A 434 -10.31 15.33 -24.07
CA ARG A 434 -10.28 15.03 -25.52
C ARG A 434 -9.14 14.09 -25.93
N SER A 435 -8.15 13.85 -25.07
CA SER A 435 -7.07 12.89 -25.31
C SER A 435 -7.50 11.44 -25.08
N ALA A 436 -6.85 10.52 -25.79
CA ALA A 436 -6.93 9.09 -25.52
C ALA A 436 -5.97 8.70 -24.39
N TYR A 437 -6.29 7.64 -23.67
CA TYR A 437 -5.51 7.08 -22.56
C TYR A 437 -5.73 5.57 -22.48
N MET A 438 -4.82 4.87 -21.80
CA MET A 438 -4.80 3.42 -21.63
C MET A 438 -4.83 2.67 -22.97
N THR A 439 -4.12 3.21 -23.97
CA THR A 439 -4.17 2.71 -25.37
C THR A 439 -3.34 1.44 -25.59
N HIS A 440 -2.52 1.04 -24.62
CA HIS A 440 -1.74 -0.19 -24.69
C HIS A 440 -2.67 -1.43 -24.65
N PRO A 441 -2.49 -2.43 -25.54
CA PRO A 441 -3.44 -3.55 -25.69
C PRO A 441 -3.80 -4.32 -24.41
N VAL A 442 -2.95 -4.30 -23.37
CA VAL A 442 -3.26 -4.94 -22.07
C VAL A 442 -4.59 -4.47 -21.49
N PHE A 443 -4.95 -3.19 -21.67
CA PHE A 443 -6.18 -2.56 -21.20
C PHE A 443 -7.40 -2.83 -22.10
N HIS A 444 -7.26 -3.68 -23.12
CA HIS A 444 -8.33 -4.08 -24.04
C HIS A 444 -8.50 -5.62 -24.15
N MET A 445 -7.47 -6.42 -23.82
CA MET A 445 -7.45 -7.88 -24.08
C MET A 445 -8.06 -8.79 -23.00
N ASN A 446 -8.41 -8.28 -21.81
CA ASN A 446 -8.83 -9.13 -20.69
C ASN A 446 -10.16 -8.63 -20.09
N ARG A 447 -11.21 -8.56 -20.93
CA ARG A 447 -12.52 -7.96 -20.59
C ARG A 447 -13.48 -8.95 -19.94
N ALA A 448 -13.49 -10.21 -20.37
CA ALA A 448 -14.33 -11.23 -19.75
C ALA A 448 -13.69 -11.74 -18.46
N GLU A 449 -14.51 -12.07 -17.46
CA GLU A 449 -14.03 -12.58 -16.16
C GLU A 449 -13.13 -13.82 -16.31
N ALA A 450 -13.44 -14.71 -17.26
CA ALA A 450 -12.61 -15.87 -17.57
C ALA A 450 -11.24 -15.50 -18.18
N GLU A 451 -11.14 -14.43 -18.96
CA GLU A 451 -9.88 -13.93 -19.52
C GLU A 451 -9.04 -13.27 -18.43
N MET A 452 -9.67 -12.42 -17.61
CA MET A 452 -9.03 -11.74 -16.50
C MET A 452 -8.53 -12.73 -15.43
N THR A 453 -9.35 -13.72 -15.05
CA THR A 453 -8.94 -14.81 -14.14
C THR A 453 -7.74 -15.58 -14.70
N ARG A 454 -7.74 -15.87 -16.01
CA ARG A 454 -6.57 -16.47 -16.69
C ARG A 454 -5.38 -15.52 -16.70
N TYR A 455 -5.55 -14.19 -16.79
CA TYR A 455 -4.45 -13.23 -16.77
C TYR A 455 -3.79 -13.13 -15.40
N MET A 456 -4.59 -12.90 -14.36
CA MET A 456 -4.12 -12.89 -12.96
C MET A 456 -3.39 -14.20 -12.62
N ARG A 457 -3.93 -15.35 -13.06
CA ARG A 457 -3.26 -16.65 -12.91
C ARG A 457 -1.93 -16.75 -13.67
N ARG A 458 -1.88 -16.34 -14.95
CA ARG A 458 -0.65 -16.31 -15.78
C ARG A 458 0.48 -15.47 -15.16
N LEU A 459 0.12 -14.41 -14.42
CA LEU A 459 1.10 -13.58 -13.72
C LEU A 459 1.55 -14.24 -12.42
N ALA A 460 0.63 -14.68 -11.56
CA ALA A 460 0.96 -15.40 -10.32
C ALA A 460 1.84 -16.63 -10.58
N ASP A 461 1.63 -17.36 -11.68
CA ASP A 461 2.46 -18.52 -12.03
C ASP A 461 3.93 -18.19 -12.31
N ARG A 462 4.26 -16.95 -12.69
CA ARG A 462 5.64 -16.47 -12.94
C ARG A 462 6.40 -16.04 -11.68
N ASP A 463 5.71 -15.98 -10.53
CA ASP A 463 6.27 -15.46 -9.30
C ASP A 463 6.56 -16.59 -8.29
N LEU A 464 7.60 -16.40 -7.46
CA LEU A 464 7.83 -17.23 -6.29
C LEU A 464 7.28 -16.54 -5.04
N ALA A 465 6.39 -17.23 -4.34
CA ALA A 465 5.71 -16.78 -3.13
C ALA A 465 5.69 -17.92 -2.08
N LEU A 466 5.18 -17.67 -0.87
CA LEU A 466 5.27 -18.61 0.25
C LEU A 466 4.32 -19.82 0.14
N ASP A 467 3.38 -19.80 -0.80
CA ASP A 467 2.59 -20.98 -1.22
C ASP A 467 3.46 -22.05 -1.90
N ARG A 468 4.64 -21.68 -2.40
CA ARG A 468 5.56 -22.53 -3.16
C ARG A 468 6.81 -22.93 -2.38
N ALA A 469 7.45 -22.00 -1.68
CA ALA A 469 8.73 -22.24 -1.01
C ALA A 469 9.02 -21.24 0.12
N MET A 470 9.94 -21.62 1.03
CA MET A 470 10.57 -20.68 1.96
C MET A 470 11.37 -19.62 1.19
N ILE A 471 11.15 -18.36 1.50
CA ILE A 471 11.91 -17.21 0.96
C ILE A 471 12.75 -16.63 2.11
N PRO A 472 14.02 -17.05 2.31
CA PRO A 472 14.81 -16.71 3.50
C PRO A 472 15.47 -15.32 3.42
N LEU A 473 14.67 -14.26 3.21
CA LEU A 473 15.17 -12.88 3.15
C LEU A 473 15.47 -12.33 4.56
N GLY A 474 16.74 -12.01 4.81
CA GLY A 474 17.20 -11.33 6.03
C GLY A 474 16.53 -9.97 6.22
N SER A 475 16.31 -9.58 7.49
CA SER A 475 15.55 -8.38 7.89
C SER A 475 14.14 -8.23 7.29
N CYS A 476 13.59 -9.26 6.62
CA CYS A 476 12.24 -9.23 6.03
C CYS A 476 11.23 -10.10 6.79
N THR A 477 11.70 -11.09 7.57
CA THR A 477 10.85 -11.98 8.40
C THR A 477 9.68 -12.56 7.61
N MET A 478 10.00 -13.35 6.57
CA MET A 478 9.01 -14.04 5.72
C MET A 478 8.33 -15.20 6.47
N LYS A 479 7.52 -14.87 7.47
CA LYS A 479 6.70 -15.81 8.26
C LYS A 479 5.38 -16.14 7.57
N LEU A 480 4.61 -17.05 8.16
CA LEU A 480 3.22 -17.29 7.76
C LEU A 480 2.39 -16.02 7.90
N ASN A 481 1.56 -15.74 6.88
CA ASN A 481 0.38 -14.89 6.96
C ASN A 481 -0.81 -15.88 6.92
N ALA A 482 -1.48 -16.09 8.05
CA ALA A 482 -2.46 -17.18 8.16
C ALA A 482 -3.83 -16.75 7.60
N THR A 483 -4.53 -17.67 6.95
CA THR A 483 -5.84 -17.39 6.30
C THR A 483 -6.84 -16.77 7.28
N ALA A 484 -6.87 -17.25 8.53
CA ALA A 484 -7.77 -16.73 9.57
C ALA A 484 -7.44 -15.29 10.01
N GLU A 485 -6.18 -14.84 9.89
CA GLU A 485 -5.77 -13.44 10.13
C GLU A 485 -6.23 -12.53 8.97
N MET A 486 -6.22 -13.06 7.74
CA MET A 486 -6.59 -12.34 6.51
C MET A 486 -8.11 -12.21 6.32
N MET A 487 -8.90 -13.16 6.83
CA MET A 487 -10.34 -13.29 6.50
C MET A 487 -11.20 -12.06 6.80
N ALA A 488 -10.85 -11.25 7.80
CA ALA A 488 -11.67 -10.10 8.22
C ALA A 488 -11.56 -8.87 7.30
N LEU A 489 -10.51 -8.80 6.48
CA LEU A 489 -10.20 -7.62 5.64
C LEU A 489 -11.23 -7.34 4.55
N SER A 490 -11.99 -8.34 4.11
CA SER A 490 -13.05 -8.21 3.09
C SER A 490 -14.47 -8.19 3.68
N TRP A 491 -14.61 -8.07 5.00
CA TRP A 491 -15.92 -7.89 5.64
C TRP A 491 -16.34 -6.42 5.57
N PRO A 492 -17.55 -6.07 5.10
CA PRO A 492 -18.02 -4.68 5.00
C PRO A 492 -17.85 -3.88 6.30
N GLU A 493 -18.02 -4.54 7.45
CA GLU A 493 -17.84 -3.99 8.80
C GLU A 493 -16.45 -3.40 9.07
N PHE A 494 -15.44 -3.73 8.25
CA PHE A 494 -14.10 -3.12 8.28
C PHE A 494 -13.70 -2.49 6.94
N ALA A 495 -14.08 -3.13 5.82
CA ALA A 495 -13.67 -2.77 4.46
C ALA A 495 -14.37 -1.50 3.93
N ASP A 496 -15.66 -1.33 4.25
CA ASP A 496 -16.51 -0.26 3.70
C ASP A 496 -16.56 0.99 4.59
N VAL A 497 -15.82 1.01 5.72
CA VAL A 497 -15.80 2.14 6.65
C VAL A 497 -14.88 3.25 6.15
N HIS A 498 -15.41 4.48 6.08
CA HIS A 498 -14.69 5.68 5.63
C HIS A 498 -13.84 6.27 6.77
N PRO A 499 -12.55 6.65 6.57
CA PRO A 499 -11.61 7.04 7.63
C PRO A 499 -12.00 8.24 8.51
N PHE A 500 -12.93 9.08 8.05
CA PHE A 500 -13.42 10.24 8.80
C PHE A 500 -14.91 10.08 9.18
N ALA A 501 -15.41 8.85 9.26
CA ALA A 501 -16.72 8.54 9.84
C ALA A 501 -16.74 8.88 11.35
N PRO A 502 -17.90 9.29 11.91
CA PRO A 502 -18.04 9.59 13.34
C PRO A 502 -17.62 8.44 14.26
N THR A 503 -17.01 8.78 15.41
CA THR A 503 -16.35 7.83 16.32
C THR A 503 -17.31 6.77 16.89
N GLU A 504 -18.56 7.15 17.12
CA GLU A 504 -19.65 6.29 17.57
C GLU A 504 -20.07 5.21 16.56
N GLN A 505 -19.65 5.32 15.30
CA GLN A 505 -19.90 4.34 14.24
C GLN A 505 -18.78 3.31 14.10
N VAL A 506 -17.65 3.49 14.80
CA VAL A 506 -16.41 2.71 14.60
C VAL A 506 -15.88 2.08 15.89
N ALA A 507 -16.80 1.76 16.82
CA ALA A 507 -16.47 1.19 18.13
C ALA A 507 -15.63 -0.10 18.05
N GLY A 508 -15.85 -0.95 17.04
CA GLY A 508 -15.08 -2.16 16.82
C GLY A 508 -13.66 -1.90 16.31
N TYR A 509 -13.46 -0.86 15.49
CA TYR A 509 -12.11 -0.40 15.15
C TYR A 509 -11.39 0.17 16.39
N ALA A 510 -12.08 0.96 17.22
CA ALA A 510 -11.52 1.48 18.46
C ALA A 510 -11.11 0.36 19.44
N GLU A 511 -11.93 -0.69 19.57
CA GLU A 511 -11.61 -1.87 20.38
C GLU A 511 -10.36 -2.61 19.84
N VAL A 512 -10.27 -2.86 18.53
CA VAL A 512 -9.09 -3.50 17.90
C VAL A 512 -7.83 -2.66 18.13
N ILE A 513 -7.91 -1.34 17.96
CA ILE A 513 -6.76 -0.45 18.06
C ILE A 513 -6.23 -0.41 19.50
N ALA A 514 -7.09 -0.18 20.49
CA ALA A 514 -6.70 -0.13 21.90
C ALA A 514 -6.23 -1.48 22.44
N ASP A 515 -6.90 -2.58 22.07
CA ASP A 515 -6.54 -3.93 22.51
C ASP A 515 -5.29 -4.48 21.79
N LEU A 516 -4.92 -3.95 20.62
CA LEU A 516 -3.62 -4.17 20.00
C LEU A 516 -2.53 -3.30 20.67
N GLU A 517 -2.79 -2.00 20.87
CA GLU A 517 -1.86 -1.07 21.55
C GLU A 517 -1.40 -1.61 22.90
N ALA A 518 -2.34 -2.00 23.78
CA ALA A 518 -2.00 -2.53 25.10
C ALA A 518 -1.07 -3.75 25.05
N LYS A 519 -1.23 -4.62 24.05
CA LYS A 519 -0.35 -5.79 23.84
C LYS A 519 1.01 -5.37 23.29
N LEU A 520 1.05 -4.42 22.34
CA LEU A 520 2.33 -3.88 21.84
C LEU A 520 3.11 -3.17 22.95
N CYS A 521 2.46 -2.41 23.83
CA CYS A 521 3.07 -1.85 25.05
C CYS A 521 3.69 -2.95 25.93
N GLN A 522 2.93 -4.00 26.28
CA GLN A 522 3.44 -5.09 27.11
C GLN A 522 4.60 -5.86 26.44
N ILE A 523 4.55 -6.04 25.10
CA ILE A 523 5.61 -6.66 24.29
C ILE A 523 6.90 -5.83 24.27
N THR A 524 6.80 -4.49 24.28
CA THR A 524 7.94 -3.60 24.03
C THR A 524 8.47 -2.86 25.25
N GLY A 525 7.70 -2.78 26.34
CA GLY A 525 8.05 -1.96 27.50
C GLY A 525 7.83 -0.46 27.28
N TYR A 526 6.98 -0.10 26.32
CA TYR A 526 6.53 1.28 26.06
C TYR A 526 5.19 1.59 26.73
N ASP A 527 4.90 2.89 26.85
CA ASP A 527 3.79 3.40 27.64
C ASP A 527 2.55 3.76 26.77
N ALA A 528 2.76 4.10 25.48
CA ALA A 528 1.69 4.27 24.48
C ALA A 528 2.20 4.01 23.05
N PHE A 529 1.29 3.88 22.07
CA PHE A 529 1.61 3.76 20.64
C PHE A 529 0.83 4.76 19.76
N SER A 530 1.50 5.34 18.76
CA SER A 530 0.81 5.93 17.60
C SER A 530 0.71 4.91 16.46
N MET A 531 -0.52 4.57 16.09
CA MET A 531 -0.83 3.67 14.96
C MET A 531 -0.82 4.38 13.60
N GLN A 532 -0.62 5.71 13.56
CA GLN A 532 -0.68 6.49 12.33
C GLN A 532 0.34 6.10 11.23
N PRO A 533 1.63 5.79 11.53
CA PRO A 533 2.63 5.61 10.49
C PRO A 533 2.44 4.33 9.65
N ASN A 534 2.13 4.52 8.36
CA ASN A 534 1.82 3.45 7.40
C ASN A 534 3.04 2.79 6.71
N SER A 535 4.24 2.93 7.26
CA SER A 535 5.41 2.10 6.92
C SER A 535 6.48 2.19 8.00
N GLY A 536 7.47 1.28 8.01
CA GLY A 536 8.58 1.35 8.97
C GLY A 536 9.39 2.64 8.86
N ALA A 537 9.66 3.10 7.63
CA ALA A 537 10.36 4.36 7.39
C ALA A 537 9.53 5.59 7.82
N GLN A 538 8.20 5.53 7.72
CA GLN A 538 7.32 6.54 8.32
C GLN A 538 7.32 6.48 9.85
N GLY A 539 7.48 5.29 10.45
CA GLY A 539 7.69 5.14 11.88
C GLY A 539 9.00 5.76 12.36
N GLU A 540 10.10 5.55 11.63
CA GLU A 540 11.38 6.25 11.89
C GLU A 540 11.21 7.77 11.82
N TYR A 541 10.57 8.27 10.76
CA TYR A 541 10.30 9.69 10.59
C TYR A 541 9.44 10.27 11.74
N ALA A 542 8.36 9.57 12.11
CA ALA A 542 7.47 9.96 13.20
C ALA A 542 8.17 9.94 14.58
N GLY A 543 8.99 8.92 14.86
CA GLY A 543 9.74 8.82 16.11
C GLY A 543 10.81 9.91 16.25
N LEU A 544 11.49 10.26 15.16
CA LEU A 544 12.45 11.36 15.15
C LEU A 544 11.78 12.75 15.24
N LEU A 545 10.60 12.93 14.64
CA LEU A 545 9.76 14.12 14.89
C LEU A 545 9.33 14.21 16.36
N THR A 546 8.89 13.10 16.95
CA THR A 546 8.50 13.01 18.38
C THR A 546 9.65 13.45 19.29
N ILE A 547 10.87 12.98 19.02
CA ILE A 547 12.11 13.41 19.72
C ILE A 547 12.40 14.90 19.49
N GLN A 548 12.27 15.40 18.26
CA GLN A 548 12.51 16.82 17.94
C GLN A 548 11.52 17.74 18.65
N ALA A 549 10.24 17.38 18.69
CA ALA A 549 9.18 18.10 19.40
C ALA A 549 9.42 18.10 20.92
N TYR A 550 9.83 16.97 21.51
CA TYR A 550 10.23 16.87 22.91
C TYR A 550 11.42 17.78 23.27
N HIS A 551 12.46 17.82 22.45
CA HIS A 551 13.59 18.73 22.67
C HIS A 551 13.17 20.21 22.54
N ARG A 552 12.37 20.57 21.54
CA ARG A 552 11.82 21.92 21.37
C ARG A 552 10.97 22.35 22.58
N ALA A 553 10.08 21.48 23.07
CA ALA A 553 9.22 21.75 24.23
C ALA A 553 10.02 21.98 25.53
N ARG A 554 11.25 21.44 25.61
CA ARG A 554 12.20 21.64 26.72
C ARG A 554 13.17 22.80 26.49
N GLY A 555 13.00 23.60 25.43
CA GLY A 555 13.91 24.69 25.07
C GLY A 555 15.24 24.25 24.45
N GLU A 556 15.45 22.95 24.22
CA GLU A 556 16.68 22.37 23.66
C GLU A 556 16.61 22.20 22.13
N GLY A 557 15.89 23.10 21.43
CA GLY A 557 15.64 23.01 19.98
C GLY A 557 16.88 23.06 19.09
N GLN A 558 18.07 23.41 19.63
CA GLN A 558 19.35 23.31 18.94
C GLN A 558 19.84 21.86 18.76
N ARG A 559 19.30 20.89 19.52
CA ARG A 559 19.64 19.47 19.40
C ARG A 559 19.18 18.95 18.03
N ASN A 560 20.14 18.70 17.15
CA ASN A 560 19.91 18.24 15.77
C ASN A 560 20.87 17.15 15.28
N VAL A 561 21.82 16.69 16.11
CA VAL A 561 22.75 15.60 15.74
C VAL A 561 22.12 14.24 16.00
N CYS A 562 22.20 13.34 15.01
CA CYS A 562 21.75 11.95 15.12
C CYS A 562 22.93 10.99 14.90
N LEU A 563 23.29 10.21 15.93
CA LEU A 563 24.32 9.17 15.84
C LEU A 563 23.75 7.91 15.17
N ILE A 564 24.37 7.43 14.08
CA ILE A 564 23.89 6.27 13.32
C ILE A 564 25.05 5.34 12.96
N PRO A 565 25.08 4.07 13.41
CA PRO A 565 26.10 3.10 13.01
C PRO A 565 26.12 2.82 11.50
N THR A 566 27.29 2.50 10.95
CA THR A 566 27.41 2.07 9.54
C THR A 566 26.56 0.85 9.21
N SER A 567 26.35 -0.04 10.19
CA SER A 567 25.52 -1.25 10.08
C SER A 567 24.02 -0.98 10.00
N ALA A 568 23.52 0.20 10.42
CA ALA A 568 22.09 0.52 10.41
C ALA A 568 21.50 0.45 8.99
N HIS A 569 20.21 0.13 8.89
CA HIS A 569 19.50 0.05 7.61
C HIS A 569 19.49 1.40 6.88
N GLY A 570 19.30 1.38 5.55
CA GLY A 570 19.44 2.59 4.72
C GLY A 570 18.32 3.62 4.93
N THR A 571 17.21 3.23 5.54
CA THR A 571 16.11 4.11 5.92
C THR A 571 16.51 5.05 7.05
N ASN A 572 17.14 4.56 8.12
CA ASN A 572 17.51 5.34 9.31
C ASN A 572 18.19 6.69 8.97
N PRO A 573 19.29 6.74 8.18
CA PRO A 573 19.93 8.00 7.82
C PRO A 573 19.13 8.86 6.82
N ALA A 574 18.25 8.27 6.00
CA ALA A 574 17.33 9.02 5.15
C ALA A 574 16.19 9.66 5.96
N SER A 575 15.65 8.95 6.95
CA SER A 575 14.63 9.44 7.89
C SER A 575 15.18 10.57 8.76
N ALA A 576 16.41 10.44 9.27
CA ALA A 576 17.09 11.50 10.01
C ALA A 576 17.34 12.76 9.16
N GLN A 577 17.83 12.60 7.92
CA GLN A 577 17.96 13.70 6.96
C GLN A 577 16.60 14.40 6.71
N MET A 578 15.52 13.62 6.62
CA MET A 578 14.15 14.12 6.37
C MET A 578 13.54 14.89 7.56
N VAL A 579 14.06 14.70 8.78
CA VAL A 579 13.75 15.50 9.98
C VAL A 579 14.77 16.65 10.18
N GLY A 580 15.59 16.93 9.17
CA GLY A 580 16.61 18.00 9.20
C GLY A 580 17.80 17.70 10.12
N MET A 581 17.92 16.46 10.64
CA MET A 581 18.99 16.09 11.56
C MET A 581 20.32 15.87 10.84
N LYS A 582 21.41 16.32 11.46
CA LYS A 582 22.78 16.05 11.03
C LYS A 582 23.16 14.63 11.42
N VAL A 583 23.13 13.72 10.43
CA VAL A 583 23.64 12.35 10.58
C VAL A 583 25.14 12.38 10.88
N VAL A 584 25.55 11.73 11.97
CA VAL A 584 26.94 11.48 12.33
C VAL A 584 27.15 9.97 12.40
N VAL A 585 28.03 9.47 11.54
CA VAL A 585 28.23 8.03 11.34
C VAL A 585 29.13 7.45 12.43
N VAL A 586 28.68 6.37 13.07
CA VAL A 586 29.44 5.62 14.08
C VAL A 586 30.06 4.36 13.47
N GLY A 587 31.26 4.02 13.92
CA GLY A 587 32.02 2.83 13.55
C GLY A 587 31.35 1.52 13.96
N VAL A 588 31.92 0.42 13.47
CA VAL A 588 31.55 -0.96 13.80
C VAL A 588 32.85 -1.71 14.08
N ALA A 589 32.91 -2.36 15.23
CA ALA A 589 34.09 -3.07 15.69
C ALA A 589 34.35 -4.35 14.85
N PRO A 590 35.57 -4.93 14.87
CA PRO A 590 35.92 -6.09 14.02
C PRO A 590 35.12 -7.37 14.26
N ASN A 591 34.29 -7.43 15.30
CA ASN A 591 33.36 -8.52 15.61
C ASN A 591 31.97 -8.33 14.97
N GLY A 592 31.62 -7.13 14.50
CA GLY A 592 30.32 -6.77 13.94
C GLY A 592 29.39 -5.98 14.87
N ASP A 593 29.83 -5.65 16.09
CA ASP A 593 29.09 -4.84 17.06
C ASP A 593 29.38 -3.33 16.86
N ILE A 594 28.62 -2.44 17.48
CA ILE A 594 28.86 -0.99 17.43
C ILE A 594 30.21 -0.67 18.10
N ASP A 595 31.02 0.19 17.47
CA ASP A 595 32.26 0.69 18.07
C ASP A 595 31.93 1.65 19.21
N LEU A 596 32.08 1.15 20.44
CA LEU A 596 31.64 1.82 21.66
C LEU A 596 32.52 3.02 22.04
N ASP A 597 33.81 2.98 21.71
CA ASP A 597 34.74 4.07 22.00
C ASP A 597 34.56 5.22 20.99
N ASP A 598 34.35 4.88 19.70
CA ASP A 598 33.93 5.84 18.67
C ASP A 598 32.53 6.43 18.97
N PHE A 599 31.59 5.63 19.46
CA PHE A 599 30.27 6.10 19.90
C PHE A 599 30.41 7.10 21.06
N ARG A 600 31.18 6.77 22.10
CA ARG A 600 31.38 7.61 23.28
C ARG A 600 32.05 8.94 22.91
N ALA A 601 33.11 8.90 22.11
CA ALA A 601 33.79 10.10 21.62
C ALA A 601 32.88 11.01 20.78
N LYS A 602 31.99 10.44 19.96
CA LYS A 602 31.03 11.20 19.14
C LYS A 602 29.83 11.74 19.93
N ALA A 603 29.39 11.04 20.97
CA ALA A 603 28.39 11.53 21.89
C ALA A 603 28.91 12.72 22.71
N GLU A 604 30.14 12.62 23.23
CA GLU A 604 30.82 13.71 23.94
C GLU A 604 31.06 14.92 23.04
N ALA A 605 31.70 14.74 21.88
CA ALA A 605 32.00 15.81 20.92
C ALA A 605 30.76 16.51 20.34
N HIS A 606 29.56 15.96 20.53
CA HIS A 606 28.30 16.54 20.09
C HIS A 606 27.29 16.78 21.23
N SER A 607 27.69 16.65 22.50
CA SER A 607 26.77 16.64 23.65
C SER A 607 25.82 17.84 23.76
N ALA A 608 26.23 19.04 23.32
CA ALA A 608 25.38 20.23 23.32
C ALA A 608 24.27 20.22 22.25
N ASN A 609 24.45 19.42 21.19
CA ASN A 609 23.60 19.36 20.00
C ASN A 609 23.07 17.93 19.73
N LEU A 610 23.35 16.95 20.59
CA LEU A 610 22.91 15.57 20.43
C LEU A 610 21.39 15.49 20.62
N ALA A 611 20.67 15.12 19.56
CA ALA A 611 19.24 14.86 19.59
C ALA A 611 18.95 13.38 19.81
N ALA A 612 19.61 12.51 19.04
CA ALA A 612 19.30 11.09 19.07
C ALA A 612 20.49 10.18 18.76
N CYS A 613 20.34 8.90 19.09
CA CYS A 613 20.98 7.82 18.35
C CYS A 613 19.90 6.95 17.67
N MET A 614 20.26 6.30 16.56
CA MET A 614 19.45 5.26 15.92
C MET A 614 20.22 3.95 15.88
N ILE A 615 19.72 2.96 16.62
CA ILE A 615 20.29 1.60 16.69
C ILE A 615 19.26 0.57 16.23
N THR A 616 19.70 -0.60 15.76
CA THR A 616 18.82 -1.75 15.44
C THR A 616 19.16 -2.88 16.40
N TYR A 617 18.19 -3.47 17.08
CA TYR A 617 18.44 -4.57 18.03
C TYR A 617 17.53 -5.79 17.81
N PRO A 618 18.08 -7.04 17.83
CA PRO A 618 19.50 -7.35 17.61
C PRO A 618 19.99 -6.74 16.28
N SER A 619 21.30 -6.63 16.12
CA SER A 619 21.92 -5.86 15.03
C SER A 619 21.55 -6.38 13.64
N THR A 620 21.80 -5.59 12.59
CA THR A 620 21.56 -6.00 11.20
C THR A 620 22.42 -7.19 10.76
N HIS A 621 23.49 -7.50 11.50
CA HIS A 621 24.29 -8.72 11.36
C HIS A 621 23.63 -9.97 11.99
N GLY A 622 22.50 -9.80 12.70
CA GLY A 622 21.79 -10.87 13.41
C GLY A 622 22.39 -11.23 14.77
N VAL A 623 23.08 -10.29 15.43
CA VAL A 623 23.82 -10.51 16.68
C VAL A 623 23.19 -9.73 17.83
N PHE A 624 23.10 -10.35 19.00
CA PHE A 624 22.78 -9.67 20.25
C PHE A 624 24.05 -9.05 20.84
N GLU A 625 24.17 -7.72 20.74
CA GLU A 625 25.27 -6.97 21.35
C GLU A 625 25.06 -6.86 22.87
N THR A 626 26.11 -7.04 23.66
CA THR A 626 26.04 -6.95 25.15
C THR A 626 26.17 -5.52 25.67
N THR A 627 26.57 -4.57 24.83
CA THR A 627 26.85 -3.17 25.16
C THR A 627 25.64 -2.24 24.97
N VAL A 628 24.49 -2.78 24.52
CA VAL A 628 23.32 -1.98 24.13
C VAL A 628 22.79 -1.06 25.24
N ARG A 629 22.86 -1.49 26.52
CA ARG A 629 22.51 -0.64 27.67
C ARG A 629 23.45 0.56 27.81
N GLU A 630 24.76 0.35 27.71
CA GLU A 630 25.74 1.43 27.82
C GLU A 630 25.59 2.46 26.68
N ILE A 631 25.22 2.00 25.47
CA ILE A 631 24.88 2.89 24.34
C ILE A 631 23.67 3.78 24.67
N CYS A 632 22.64 3.21 25.33
CA CYS A 632 21.50 4.00 25.82
C CYS A 632 21.94 5.02 26.88
N GLU A 633 22.67 4.56 27.90
CA GLU A 633 23.15 5.39 29.02
C GLU A 633 24.08 6.53 28.56
N ILE A 634 24.97 6.29 27.60
CA ILE A 634 25.82 7.33 26.99
C ILE A 634 24.93 8.36 26.25
N THR A 635 23.93 7.89 25.48
CA THR A 635 23.01 8.77 24.74
C THR A 635 22.24 9.69 25.70
N HIS A 636 21.65 9.13 26.76
CA HIS A 636 20.91 9.88 27.77
C HIS A 636 21.80 10.83 28.58
N ARG A 637 23.01 10.41 28.96
CA ARG A 637 24.00 11.24 29.68
C ARG A 637 24.40 12.50 28.92
N HIS A 638 24.43 12.42 27.58
CA HIS A 638 24.69 13.57 26.71
C HIS A 638 23.41 14.31 26.24
N GLY A 639 22.25 13.98 26.83
CA GLY A 639 20.97 14.65 26.62
C GLY A 639 20.24 14.28 25.32
N GLY A 640 20.65 13.21 24.64
CA GLY A 640 19.95 12.67 23.48
C GLY A 640 18.81 11.71 23.85
N GLN A 641 18.17 11.16 22.83
CA GLN A 641 17.13 10.12 22.93
C GLN A 641 17.49 8.88 22.09
N VAL A 642 17.05 7.72 22.54
CA VAL A 642 17.41 6.42 21.97
C VAL A 642 16.28 5.90 21.09
N TYR A 643 16.44 6.05 19.77
CA TYR A 643 15.58 5.42 18.79
C TYR A 643 16.09 4.00 18.48
N LEU A 644 15.26 2.98 18.74
CA LEU A 644 15.57 1.58 18.42
C LEU A 644 14.68 1.08 17.27
N ASP A 645 15.30 0.75 16.15
CA ASP A 645 14.67 0.13 14.98
C ASP A 645 14.19 -1.29 15.31
N GLY A 646 12.86 -1.43 15.45
CA GLY A 646 12.18 -2.67 15.81
C GLY A 646 11.97 -3.65 14.64
N ALA A 647 12.63 -3.45 13.49
CA ALA A 647 12.56 -4.38 12.35
C ALA A 647 12.91 -5.84 12.73
N ASN A 648 13.83 -6.01 13.69
CA ASN A 648 14.33 -7.30 14.13
C ASN A 648 13.62 -7.86 15.38
N MET A 649 12.51 -7.24 15.83
CA MET A 649 11.75 -7.66 17.04
C MET A 649 11.29 -9.13 17.04
N ASN A 650 11.22 -9.81 15.89
CA ASN A 650 10.97 -11.27 15.83
C ASN A 650 12.08 -12.12 16.50
N ALA A 651 13.18 -11.52 16.95
CA ALA A 651 14.17 -12.15 17.83
C ALA A 651 14.00 -11.75 19.32
N MET A 652 13.11 -10.80 19.64
CA MET A 652 12.94 -10.23 20.98
C MET A 652 11.60 -10.52 21.64
N VAL A 653 10.48 -10.62 20.90
CA VAL A 653 9.13 -10.73 21.49
C VAL A 653 9.05 -11.89 22.49
N GLY A 654 8.76 -11.56 23.75
CA GLY A 654 8.66 -12.53 24.86
C GLY A 654 9.99 -12.93 25.51
N LEU A 655 11.13 -12.42 25.02
CA LEU A 655 12.46 -12.65 25.58
C LEU A 655 13.11 -11.35 26.10
N SER A 656 12.84 -10.21 25.47
CA SER A 656 13.40 -8.90 25.84
C SER A 656 12.51 -7.77 25.30
N ARG A 657 12.61 -6.57 25.88
CA ARG A 657 11.73 -5.42 25.61
C ARG A 657 12.56 -4.14 25.41
N PRO A 658 12.50 -3.45 24.26
CA PRO A 658 13.25 -2.22 23.99
C PRO A 658 13.20 -1.15 25.11
N GLY A 659 12.01 -0.93 25.68
CA GLY A 659 11.80 0.02 26.77
C GLY A 659 12.35 -0.42 28.14
N ASP A 660 12.74 -1.69 28.30
CA ASP A 660 13.48 -2.18 29.48
C ASP A 660 15.01 -2.13 29.28
N ILE A 661 15.46 -2.05 28.02
CA ILE A 661 16.88 -1.90 27.65
C ILE A 661 17.35 -0.46 27.85
N GLY A 662 16.47 0.51 27.61
CA GLY A 662 16.77 1.94 27.65
C GLY A 662 16.41 2.71 26.37
N SER A 663 15.60 2.13 25.47
CA SER A 663 15.09 2.88 24.32
C SER A 663 13.89 3.74 24.70
N ASP A 664 13.83 4.96 24.13
CA ASP A 664 12.73 5.91 24.33
C ASP A 664 11.61 5.71 23.30
N VAL A 665 11.94 5.24 22.10
CA VAL A 665 10.99 5.05 20.99
C VAL A 665 11.45 3.97 20.00
N SER A 666 10.51 3.17 19.50
CA SER A 666 10.71 2.24 18.37
C SER A 666 9.52 2.22 17.42
N HIS A 667 9.76 2.15 16.10
CA HIS A 667 8.76 1.61 15.18
C HIS A 667 8.73 0.07 15.23
N LEU A 668 7.57 -0.52 14.93
CA LEU A 668 7.42 -1.96 14.71
C LEU A 668 7.01 -2.24 13.26
N ASN A 669 7.81 -3.00 12.50
CA ASN A 669 7.32 -3.53 11.22
C ASN A 669 6.27 -4.63 11.48
N LEU A 670 4.98 -4.28 11.50
CA LEU A 670 3.90 -5.26 11.60
C LEU A 670 3.92 -6.27 10.43
N HIS A 671 4.31 -5.78 9.25
CA HIS A 671 4.58 -6.53 8.01
C HIS A 671 5.92 -7.31 7.98
N LYS A 672 6.43 -7.64 9.17
CA LYS A 672 7.56 -8.54 9.40
C LYS A 672 7.28 -9.39 10.65
N THR A 673 7.11 -8.72 11.78
CA THR A 673 7.03 -9.38 13.10
C THR A 673 5.60 -9.80 13.46
N PHE A 674 4.56 -9.15 12.91
CA PHE A 674 3.16 -9.35 13.30
C PHE A 674 2.23 -9.69 12.12
N ALA A 675 2.74 -10.56 11.24
CA ALA A 675 2.01 -11.32 10.22
C ALA A 675 1.27 -10.55 9.10
N ILE A 676 1.29 -9.21 9.04
CA ILE A 676 0.79 -8.47 7.85
C ILE A 676 1.56 -8.94 6.60
N PRO A 677 0.88 -9.24 5.48
CA PRO A 677 1.49 -9.79 4.28
C PRO A 677 2.40 -8.80 3.55
N HIS A 678 3.47 -9.33 2.99
CA HIS A 678 4.52 -8.59 2.29
C HIS A 678 4.07 -7.94 0.97
N GLY A 679 2.98 -8.43 0.35
CA GLY A 679 2.23 -7.79 -0.73
C GLY A 679 3.01 -7.52 -2.03
N GLY A 680 4.12 -8.24 -2.26
CA GLY A 680 5.04 -7.96 -3.36
C GLY A 680 5.91 -6.71 -3.17
N GLY A 681 5.91 -6.11 -1.97
CA GLY A 681 6.62 -4.86 -1.65
C GLY A 681 5.73 -3.79 -1.00
N GLY A 682 4.63 -4.18 -0.34
CA GLY A 682 3.59 -3.32 0.21
C GLY A 682 2.21 -3.97 0.14
N PRO A 683 1.36 -3.91 1.18
CA PRO A 683 1.31 -2.84 2.17
C PRO A 683 2.25 -3.03 3.37
N GLY A 684 2.20 -2.09 4.30
CA GLY A 684 2.75 -2.25 5.64
C GLY A 684 2.10 -1.31 6.64
N MET A 685 2.36 -1.57 7.92
CA MET A 685 2.23 -0.62 9.02
C MET A 685 3.56 -0.55 9.78
N GLY A 686 3.84 0.61 10.36
CA GLY A 686 5.05 0.91 11.15
C GLY A 686 4.76 1.73 12.41
N PRO A 687 3.78 1.33 13.25
CA PRO A 687 3.38 2.09 14.44
C PRO A 687 4.57 2.30 15.37
N ILE A 688 4.62 3.47 16.02
CA ILE A 688 5.67 3.81 16.99
C ILE A 688 5.18 3.61 18.41
N GLY A 689 5.94 2.87 19.21
CA GLY A 689 5.79 2.80 20.66
C GLY A 689 6.77 3.75 21.32
N VAL A 690 6.33 4.46 22.36
CA VAL A 690 7.13 5.50 23.02
C VAL A 690 7.06 5.43 24.54
N LYS A 691 8.08 5.98 25.20
CA LYS A 691 8.08 6.23 26.65
C LYS A 691 7.18 7.40 27.05
N ALA A 692 6.72 7.40 28.29
CA ALA A 692 5.75 8.36 28.85
C ALA A 692 6.05 9.84 28.55
N HIS A 693 7.33 10.25 28.58
CA HIS A 693 7.74 11.65 28.31
C HIS A 693 7.63 12.07 26.83
N LEU A 694 7.51 11.11 25.91
CA LEU A 694 7.32 11.34 24.47
C LEU A 694 5.84 11.25 24.05
N VAL A 695 4.94 10.73 24.89
CA VAL A 695 3.51 10.59 24.58
C VAL A 695 2.84 11.92 24.18
N PRO A 696 3.11 13.08 24.82
CA PRO A 696 2.55 14.38 24.41
C PRO A 696 3.05 14.91 23.06
N HIS A 697 3.97 14.19 22.40
CA HIS A 697 4.66 14.62 21.17
C HIS A 697 4.42 13.66 19.99
N LEU A 698 3.51 12.68 20.15
CA LEU A 698 3.09 11.76 19.09
C LEU A 698 2.35 12.47 17.94
N PRO A 699 2.33 11.91 16.71
CA PRO A 699 1.58 12.46 15.58
C PRO A 699 0.08 12.62 15.87
N GLY A 700 -0.46 13.82 15.67
CA GLY A 700 -1.86 14.18 15.95
C GLY A 700 -2.83 13.93 14.79
N ASP A 701 -4.04 14.48 14.89
CA ASP A 701 -5.14 14.28 13.94
C ASP A 701 -4.85 14.93 12.57
N PRO A 702 -4.85 14.18 11.45
CA PRO A 702 -4.68 14.75 10.11
C PRO A 702 -5.83 15.67 9.64
N GLN A 703 -6.99 15.71 10.29
CA GLN A 703 -8.00 16.75 10.01
C GLN A 703 -7.71 18.09 10.74
N ALA A 704 -6.79 18.11 11.70
CA ALA A 704 -6.36 19.30 12.40
C ALA A 704 -5.13 19.94 11.73
N ARG A 705 -5.16 21.28 11.60
CA ARG A 705 -4.04 22.08 11.11
C ARG A 705 -2.89 22.07 12.13
N GLU A 706 -1.64 22.02 11.64
CA GLU A 706 -0.42 22.07 12.48
C GLU A 706 -0.29 20.92 13.52
N ALA A 707 -1.04 19.83 13.35
CA ALA A 707 -1.11 18.70 14.29
C ALA A 707 0.05 17.67 14.20
N GLY A 708 1.12 17.94 13.44
CA GLY A 708 2.25 17.02 13.27
C GLY A 708 1.90 15.69 12.59
N ALA A 709 0.82 15.64 11.80
CA ALA A 709 0.34 14.43 11.16
C ALA A 709 1.30 13.93 10.07
N VAL A 710 1.66 12.65 10.12
CA VAL A 710 2.64 12.02 9.21
C VAL A 710 1.99 11.27 8.04
N SER A 711 0.74 10.84 8.18
CA SER A 711 -0.01 10.04 7.18
C SER A 711 -1.44 10.56 7.02
N SER A 712 -2.06 10.28 5.87
CA SER A 712 -3.34 10.89 5.45
C SER A 712 -4.57 10.49 6.30
N ALA A 713 -4.51 9.38 7.03
CA ALA A 713 -5.58 8.88 7.89
C ALA A 713 -5.07 8.66 9.32
N PRO A 714 -5.90 8.88 10.36
CA PRO A 714 -5.44 8.95 11.75
C PRO A 714 -4.76 7.67 12.24
N TYR A 715 -5.18 6.51 11.73
CA TYR A 715 -4.63 5.19 12.04
C TYR A 715 -3.97 4.52 10.82
N GLY A 716 -3.50 5.33 9.86
CA GLY A 716 -2.83 4.86 8.64
C GLY A 716 -3.68 3.87 7.85
N SER A 717 -3.20 2.64 7.71
CA SER A 717 -3.94 1.53 7.07
C SER A 717 -4.66 0.67 8.12
N ALA A 718 -5.73 1.20 8.71
CA ALA A 718 -6.39 0.60 9.86
C ALA A 718 -6.85 -0.86 9.63
N SER A 719 -7.40 -1.18 8.45
CA SER A 719 -7.90 -2.53 8.13
C SER A 719 -6.86 -3.66 8.30
N ILE A 720 -5.57 -3.40 8.07
CA ILE A 720 -4.52 -4.44 8.21
C ILE A 720 -4.00 -4.60 9.64
N LEU A 721 -4.42 -3.73 10.60
CA LEU A 721 -4.16 -3.95 12.03
C LEU A 721 -4.89 -5.19 12.56
N LEU A 722 -6.02 -5.57 11.94
CA LEU A 722 -6.78 -6.79 12.25
C LEU A 722 -5.93 -8.06 12.20
N ILE A 723 -4.96 -8.11 11.27
CA ILE A 723 -4.05 -9.25 11.09
C ILE A 723 -3.14 -9.40 12.30
N SER A 724 -2.50 -8.31 12.72
CA SER A 724 -1.58 -8.29 13.87
C SER A 724 -2.31 -8.50 15.20
N TRP A 725 -3.55 -7.99 15.32
CA TRP A 725 -4.42 -8.25 16.45
C TRP A 725 -4.81 -9.73 16.54
N ALA A 726 -5.28 -10.31 15.42
CA ALA A 726 -5.59 -11.73 15.33
C ALA A 726 -4.37 -12.62 15.66
N TYR A 727 -3.19 -12.30 15.12
CA TYR A 727 -1.94 -12.98 15.45
C TYR A 727 -1.63 -12.97 16.97
N CYS A 728 -1.80 -11.83 17.65
CA CYS A 728 -1.59 -11.74 19.10
C CYS A 728 -2.63 -12.52 19.92
N LEU A 729 -3.85 -12.70 19.39
CA LEU A 729 -4.90 -13.55 19.99
C LEU A 729 -4.68 -15.04 19.72
N PHE A 730 -4.23 -15.44 18.52
CA PHE A 730 -3.89 -16.83 18.19
C PHE A 730 -2.74 -17.35 19.02
N MET A 731 -1.70 -16.54 19.19
CA MET A 731 -0.45 -16.99 19.81
C MET A 731 -0.49 -16.82 21.33
N GLY A 732 -1.18 -15.79 21.85
CA GLY A 732 -1.03 -15.39 23.26
C GLY A 732 0.42 -15.00 23.60
N GLY A 733 0.70 -14.75 24.88
CA GLY A 733 2.07 -14.43 25.30
C GLY A 733 3.05 -15.60 25.16
N GLU A 734 2.60 -16.81 25.53
CA GLU A 734 3.41 -18.04 25.45
C GLU A 734 3.77 -18.40 24.00
N GLY A 735 2.80 -18.41 23.09
CA GLY A 735 3.02 -18.75 21.68
C GLY A 735 3.89 -17.72 20.95
N LEU A 736 3.72 -16.42 21.23
CA LEU A 736 4.62 -15.40 20.67
C LEU A 736 6.06 -15.62 21.14
N THR A 737 6.25 -15.87 22.44
CA THR A 737 7.55 -16.19 23.02
C THR A 737 8.16 -17.43 22.35
N GLN A 738 7.37 -18.50 22.18
CA GLN A 738 7.82 -19.73 21.53
C GLN A 738 8.15 -19.53 20.05
N ALA A 739 7.42 -18.68 19.32
CA ALA A 739 7.73 -18.35 17.93
C ALA A 739 9.09 -17.63 17.79
N THR A 740 9.39 -16.70 18.71
CA THR A 740 10.70 -16.04 18.81
C THR A 740 11.81 -17.05 19.09
N LYS A 741 11.63 -17.95 20.07
CA LYS A 741 12.60 -19.00 20.41
C LYS A 741 12.86 -19.94 19.22
N VAL A 742 11.82 -20.35 18.50
CA VAL A 742 11.90 -21.21 17.31
C VAL A 742 12.58 -20.47 16.14
N ALA A 743 12.35 -19.17 15.95
CA ALA A 743 13.05 -18.39 14.93
C ALA A 743 14.59 -18.38 15.16
N ILE A 744 15.02 -18.19 16.41
CA ILE A 744 16.43 -18.23 16.81
C ILE A 744 17.02 -19.65 16.60
N LEU A 745 16.28 -20.70 16.97
CA LEU A 745 16.66 -22.09 16.70
C LEU A 745 16.82 -22.38 15.20
N ASN A 746 15.90 -21.91 14.37
CA ASN A 746 15.90 -22.14 12.93
C ASN A 746 17.11 -21.48 12.26
N ALA A 747 17.39 -20.22 12.60
CA ALA A 747 18.56 -19.50 12.09
C ALA A 747 19.88 -20.18 12.50
N ASN A 748 20.03 -20.54 13.78
CA ASN A 748 21.22 -21.23 14.29
C ASN A 748 21.39 -22.63 13.68
N TYR A 749 20.31 -23.36 13.45
CA TYR A 749 20.34 -24.66 12.78
C TYR A 749 20.83 -24.55 11.34
N ILE A 750 20.32 -23.58 10.56
CA ILE A 750 20.77 -23.34 9.19
C ILE A 750 22.26 -22.96 9.20
N ALA A 751 22.68 -22.02 10.05
CA ALA A 751 24.08 -21.65 10.20
C ALA A 751 24.98 -22.85 10.54
N ALA A 752 24.57 -23.70 11.50
CA ALA A 752 25.31 -24.89 11.88
C ALA A 752 25.43 -25.92 10.74
N ARG A 753 24.39 -26.07 9.90
CA ARG A 753 24.40 -26.95 8.72
C ARG A 753 25.28 -26.42 7.58
N LEU A 754 25.38 -25.09 7.41
CA LEU A 754 26.19 -24.47 6.34
C LEU A 754 27.69 -24.38 6.68
N ARG A 755 28.09 -24.47 7.96
CA ARG A 755 29.50 -24.44 8.42
C ARG A 755 30.44 -25.44 7.74
N GLY A 756 29.91 -26.52 7.15
CA GLY A 756 30.70 -27.53 6.45
C GLY A 756 30.84 -27.33 4.94
N LEU A 757 30.35 -26.23 4.36
CA LEU A 757 30.18 -26.09 2.90
C LEU A 757 30.99 -24.95 2.24
N SER A 758 31.63 -24.03 2.97
CA SER A 758 32.35 -22.89 2.36
C SER A 758 33.42 -22.26 3.27
N ASP A 759 34.37 -21.57 2.62
CA ASP A 759 35.50 -20.84 3.20
C ASP A 759 35.05 -19.59 4.03
N PRO A 760 35.81 -19.09 5.02
CA PRO A 760 35.25 -18.55 6.26
C PRO A 760 34.86 -17.06 6.26
N LEU A 761 34.47 -16.47 5.13
CA LEU A 761 34.09 -15.04 5.08
C LEU A 761 32.86 -14.70 5.96
N GLN A 762 31.95 -15.65 6.16
CA GLN A 762 30.70 -15.60 6.95
C GLN A 762 30.77 -15.55 8.49
N LEU A 763 31.90 -15.90 9.12
CA LEU A 763 31.97 -16.11 10.58
C LEU A 763 33.06 -15.25 11.22
N GLY A 764 32.63 -14.19 11.91
CA GLY A 764 33.49 -13.42 12.81
C GLY A 764 34.19 -14.35 13.79
N ARG A 765 35.52 -14.44 13.70
CA ARG A 765 36.33 -15.24 14.61
C ARG A 765 36.22 -14.64 16.02
N ARG A 766 35.38 -15.22 16.88
CA ARG A 766 35.44 -15.02 18.34
C ARG A 766 36.62 -15.82 18.93
N PRO A 767 37.72 -15.18 19.37
CA PRO A 767 38.43 -15.63 20.55
C PRO A 767 37.56 -15.33 21.79
N GLY A 768 37.43 -16.29 22.72
CA GLY A 768 36.88 -16.03 24.07
C GLY A 768 35.36 -16.04 24.28
N GLY A 769 34.51 -15.84 23.27
CA GLY A 769 33.06 -15.70 23.48
C GLY A 769 32.22 -16.99 23.48
N ALA A 770 32.24 -17.71 24.61
CA ALA A 770 31.38 -18.86 25.01
C ALA A 770 31.25 -20.06 24.04
N ARG A 771 31.65 -21.26 24.50
CA ARG A 771 31.34 -22.56 23.89
C ARG A 771 31.12 -23.61 24.98
N VAL A 772 30.09 -24.44 24.87
CA VAL A 772 29.86 -25.58 25.77
C VAL A 772 30.28 -26.88 25.07
N HIS A 773 31.37 -27.49 25.57
CA HIS A 773 31.50 -28.94 25.77
C HIS A 773 32.81 -29.22 26.54
N PRO A 774 32.79 -30.11 27.56
CA PRO A 774 33.96 -30.37 28.38
C PRO A 774 34.85 -31.50 27.83
N ARG A 775 36.18 -31.34 27.93
CA ARG A 775 37.14 -32.41 28.29
C ARG A 775 38.53 -31.84 28.60
N HIS A 776 39.26 -32.59 29.43
CA HIS A 776 40.46 -32.22 30.20
C HIS A 776 41.63 -31.59 29.42
N ALA A 777 42.38 -30.75 30.13
CA ALA A 777 43.66 -30.20 29.71
C ALA A 777 44.84 -31.15 29.98
N ARG A 778 45.95 -30.92 29.26
CA ARG A 778 47.34 -31.12 29.69
C ARG A 778 48.22 -30.02 29.09
N ASP A 779 49.34 -29.75 29.74
CA ASP A 779 50.26 -28.64 29.46
C ASP A 779 51.09 -28.81 28.17
N GLU A 780 51.59 -27.70 27.61
CA GLU A 780 53.03 -27.42 27.63
C GLU A 780 53.36 -25.95 27.24
N GLY A 781 54.60 -25.52 27.51
CA GLY A 781 55.01 -24.11 27.55
C GLY A 781 55.47 -23.45 26.23
N PRO A 782 55.80 -22.15 26.26
CA PRO A 782 56.01 -21.33 25.06
C PRO A 782 57.44 -21.35 24.52
N ARG A 783 57.60 -21.22 23.19
CA ARG A 783 58.89 -20.87 22.55
C ARG A 783 58.74 -19.82 21.45
N ARG A 784 59.68 -18.87 21.42
CA ARG A 784 59.83 -17.83 20.38
C ARG A 784 60.50 -18.41 19.13
N GLY A 785 60.20 -17.87 17.95
CA GLY A 785 60.95 -18.20 16.73
C GLY A 785 60.62 -17.31 15.52
N GLN A 786 61.55 -16.44 15.11
CA GLN A 786 61.49 -15.77 13.80
C GLN A 786 62.27 -16.59 12.76
N ARG A 787 61.71 -16.80 11.56
CA ARG A 787 62.33 -16.39 10.27
C ARG A 787 61.54 -16.79 9.02
N ARG A 788 61.71 -15.94 7.99
CA ARG A 788 61.40 -16.06 6.55
C ARG A 788 61.70 -17.49 5.99
N ARG A 789 61.10 -18.02 4.91
CA ARG A 789 60.84 -17.40 3.57
C ARG A 789 60.15 -18.41 2.61
N ARG A 790 59.56 -17.92 1.49
CA ARG A 790 59.06 -18.65 0.28
C ARG A 790 57.77 -19.49 0.44
N GLY A 791 56.93 -19.48 -0.61
CA GLY A 791 55.74 -20.36 -0.74
C GLY A 791 54.61 -19.76 -1.59
N GLN A 792 54.55 -20.14 -2.86
CA GLN A 792 53.56 -19.90 -3.92
C GLN A 792 52.14 -19.36 -3.54
N ALA A 793 51.60 -18.49 -4.41
CA ALA A 793 50.17 -18.14 -4.46
C ALA A 793 49.48 -18.78 -5.69
N PRO A 794 48.19 -19.14 -5.59
CA PRO A 794 47.33 -19.39 -6.75
C PRO A 794 46.23 -18.32 -6.94
N CYS A 795 46.13 -17.83 -8.16
CA CYS A 795 44.95 -17.31 -8.89
C CYS A 795 43.81 -16.59 -8.13
N ARG A 796 43.63 -15.28 -8.31
CA ARG A 796 43.05 -14.57 -9.48
C ARG A 796 41.51 -14.62 -9.56
N LEU A 797 40.90 -13.45 -9.41
CA LEU A 797 39.61 -13.10 -10.01
C LEU A 797 39.75 -11.72 -10.67
N ARG A 798 39.47 -11.63 -11.97
CA ARG A 798 39.55 -10.37 -12.74
C ARG A 798 38.14 -9.78 -12.90
N LEU A 799 37.98 -8.51 -12.56
CA LEU A 799 36.84 -7.71 -13.00
C LEU A 799 37.08 -7.28 -14.46
N PRO A 800 36.09 -7.40 -15.36
CA PRO A 800 36.23 -6.89 -16.73
C PRO A 800 36.11 -5.36 -16.75
N ARG A 801 37.01 -4.69 -17.47
CA ARG A 801 36.78 -3.35 -18.02
C ARG A 801 36.48 -3.49 -19.53
N PRO A 802 35.68 -2.59 -20.11
CA PRO A 802 35.36 -2.64 -21.53
C PRO A 802 36.42 -1.91 -22.35
N ASP A 803 37.19 -2.65 -23.15
CA ASP A 803 38.07 -2.10 -24.17
C ASP A 803 37.71 -2.70 -25.53
N HIS A 804 37.38 -1.85 -26.49
CA HIS A 804 37.38 -2.16 -27.92
C HIS A 804 38.04 -0.99 -28.64
N GLU A 805 39.32 -1.12 -28.94
CA GLU A 805 40.02 -0.19 -29.82
C GLU A 805 39.49 -0.34 -31.26
N LEU A 806 39.30 0.79 -31.93
CA LEU A 806 39.26 0.88 -33.39
C LEU A 806 40.46 1.71 -33.84
N ALA A 807 41.17 1.22 -34.86
CA ALA A 807 42.44 1.81 -35.28
C ALA A 807 42.28 3.26 -35.76
N GLY A 808 43.01 4.18 -35.15
CA GLY A 808 42.93 5.61 -35.46
C GLY A 808 43.83 6.06 -36.61
N ARG A 809 43.54 7.24 -37.17
CA ARG A 809 44.51 8.07 -37.91
C ARG A 809 44.20 9.57 -37.81
N ARG A 810 45.10 10.28 -37.13
CA ARG A 810 45.53 11.69 -37.33
C ARG A 810 44.48 12.84 -37.34
N HIS A 811 44.50 13.58 -36.23
CA HIS A 811 44.71 15.04 -36.12
C HIS A 811 43.78 16.09 -36.77
N ALA A 812 43.35 17.00 -35.87
CA ALA A 812 43.40 18.47 -35.94
C ALA A 812 42.22 19.27 -36.55
N ASP A 813 41.83 20.27 -35.75
CA ASP A 813 41.23 21.58 -36.03
C ASP A 813 39.97 21.72 -36.91
N GLY A 814 39.06 22.60 -36.50
CA GLY A 814 37.87 22.97 -37.27
C GLY A 814 36.81 23.72 -36.47
N ARG A 815 36.80 25.06 -36.58
CA ARG A 815 35.82 25.92 -35.90
C ARG A 815 34.43 25.84 -36.56
N ALA A 816 33.39 25.78 -35.71
CA ALA A 816 32.13 26.55 -35.75
C ALA A 816 31.24 26.60 -37.03
N HIS A 817 29.96 26.95 -36.81
CA HIS A 817 28.99 27.45 -37.79
C HIS A 817 28.48 26.46 -38.88
N ARG A 818 27.30 26.61 -39.50
CA ARG A 818 26.01 27.29 -39.17
C ARG A 818 25.02 26.92 -40.31
N VAL A 819 23.71 26.80 -40.05
CA VAL A 819 22.65 26.56 -41.07
C VAL A 819 22.74 25.16 -41.75
N GLY A 820 21.69 24.51 -42.26
CA GLY A 820 20.25 24.70 -42.05
C GLY A 820 19.37 24.29 -43.26
N ALA A 821 18.15 23.82 -42.97
CA ALA A 821 16.95 23.77 -43.83
C ALA A 821 16.87 22.87 -45.10
N GLN A 822 15.93 21.90 -45.02
CA GLN A 822 14.89 21.54 -46.03
C GLN A 822 15.25 20.79 -47.34
N GLY A 823 14.22 20.15 -47.94
CA GLY A 823 14.25 19.37 -49.21
C GLY A 823 14.11 17.85 -49.02
N ARG A 824 12.94 17.24 -48.75
CA ARG A 824 11.73 16.97 -49.58
C ARG A 824 11.92 16.10 -50.85
N ALA A 825 11.00 15.12 -51.01
CA ALA A 825 10.73 14.20 -52.15
C ALA A 825 11.79 13.10 -52.42
N ARG A 826 11.49 11.78 -52.45
CA ARG A 826 10.53 10.95 -53.25
C ARG A 826 10.88 10.87 -54.75
N PRO A 827 10.57 9.74 -55.44
CA PRO A 827 10.73 8.31 -55.09
C PRO A 827 11.25 7.49 -56.32
N LEU A 828 11.23 6.14 -56.33
CA LEU A 828 10.95 5.32 -57.54
C LEU A 828 10.65 3.83 -57.22
N ARG A 829 10.36 3.01 -58.26
CA ARG A 829 9.73 1.66 -58.18
C ARG A 829 10.24 0.68 -59.28
N ARG A 830 9.99 -0.63 -59.06
CA ARG A 830 10.10 -1.79 -60.00
C ARG A 830 11.54 -2.26 -60.32
N GLY A 831 11.80 -3.54 -60.62
CA GLY A 831 10.98 -4.76 -60.44
C GLY A 831 11.21 -5.87 -61.49
N HIS A 832 11.06 -7.16 -61.09
CA HIS A 832 11.06 -8.40 -61.93
C HIS A 832 12.41 -8.78 -62.63
N ALA A 833 12.67 -10.04 -63.05
CA ALA A 833 12.23 -11.38 -62.58
C ALA A 833 13.04 -12.55 -63.24
N GLY A 834 13.18 -13.69 -62.54
CA GLY A 834 13.51 -15.01 -63.13
C GLY A 834 14.99 -15.33 -63.44
N HIS A 835 15.41 -16.57 -63.79
CA HIS A 835 14.79 -17.91 -63.62
C HIS A 835 15.79 -19.06 -63.99
N ARG A 836 15.61 -20.30 -63.46
CA ARG A 836 16.23 -21.59 -63.90
C ARG A 836 17.76 -21.78 -63.62
N ARG A 837 18.38 -22.98 -63.46
CA ARG A 837 17.95 -24.41 -63.39
C ARG A 837 19.11 -25.34 -62.91
N ARG A 838 18.78 -26.57 -62.43
CA ARG A 838 19.64 -27.81 -62.26
C ARG A 838 20.75 -27.77 -61.17
N GLY A 839 21.12 -28.90 -60.53
CA GLY A 839 20.47 -30.23 -60.43
C GLY A 839 21.40 -31.44 -60.14
N ARG A 840 20.84 -32.52 -59.54
CA ARG A 840 21.45 -33.83 -59.11
C ARG A 840 22.24 -33.78 -57.77
N GLY A 841 22.19 -34.77 -56.86
CA GLY A 841 21.27 -35.94 -56.63
C GLY A 841 21.95 -37.33 -56.63
N HIS A 842 21.45 -38.42 -56.02
CA HIS A 842 20.41 -38.69 -54.99
C HIS A 842 20.24 -40.23 -54.76
N ARG A 843 20.65 -40.81 -53.61
CA ARG A 843 20.33 -42.20 -53.17
C ARG A 843 20.31 -42.26 -51.63
N ARG A 844 19.39 -42.89 -50.86
CA ARG A 844 18.33 -43.95 -50.95
C ARG A 844 18.71 -45.36 -50.47
N GLY A 845 17.95 -45.83 -49.48
CA GLY A 845 17.80 -47.21 -48.99
C GLY A 845 17.63 -47.26 -47.46
N GLN A 846 16.91 -48.16 -46.80
CA GLN A 846 15.57 -48.76 -46.95
C GLN A 846 15.43 -49.84 -45.84
N ALA A 847 14.69 -49.54 -44.77
CA ALA A 847 13.74 -50.42 -44.03
C ALA A 847 14.16 -51.78 -43.40
N ARG A 848 13.26 -52.26 -42.49
CA ARG A 848 13.15 -53.59 -41.81
C ARG A 848 13.90 -53.73 -40.47
N ARG A 849 13.41 -54.48 -39.44
CA ARG A 849 12.03 -54.86 -39.01
C ARG A 849 12.09 -55.56 -37.62
N ARG A 850 10.95 -55.67 -36.90
CA ARG A 850 10.72 -56.41 -35.62
C ARG A 850 11.36 -55.78 -34.37
N GLY A 851 10.80 -55.92 -33.15
CA GLY A 851 9.55 -56.62 -32.77
C GLY A 851 9.02 -56.24 -31.38
N GLN A 852 7.71 -56.44 -31.19
CA GLN A 852 6.93 -56.38 -29.93
C GLN A 852 6.86 -57.81 -29.30
N PRO A 853 6.28 -58.08 -28.10
CA PRO A 853 5.12 -57.40 -27.48
C PRO A 853 5.24 -57.13 -25.94
N ALA A 854 4.11 -56.84 -25.30
CA ALA A 854 3.94 -56.62 -23.86
C ALA A 854 2.64 -57.28 -23.35
N GLU A 855 2.59 -57.70 -22.08
CA GLU A 855 1.43 -58.16 -21.26
C GLU A 855 1.94 -58.30 -19.79
N ALA A 856 1.15 -58.41 -18.71
CA ALA A 856 -0.17 -57.86 -18.35
C ALA A 856 -0.49 -58.07 -16.84
N ARG A 857 -1.41 -57.24 -16.29
CA ARG A 857 -2.33 -57.50 -15.14
C ARG A 857 -1.81 -58.00 -13.75
N ALA A 858 -1.79 -57.06 -12.80
CA ALA A 858 -2.65 -56.98 -11.59
C ALA A 858 -2.77 -58.08 -10.49
N ALA A 859 -2.85 -57.58 -9.23
CA ALA A 859 -3.69 -58.01 -8.09
C ALA A 859 -3.22 -59.04 -7.03
N TYR A 860 -3.21 -58.56 -5.77
CA TYR A 860 -3.53 -59.20 -4.47
C TYR A 860 -3.11 -60.65 -4.11
N GLY A 861 -2.31 -60.78 -3.04
CA GLY A 861 -2.04 -62.03 -2.30
C GLY A 861 -2.01 -61.82 -0.77
N ARG A 862 -2.72 -62.69 -0.03
CA ARG A 862 -3.06 -62.61 1.42
C ARG A 862 -1.88 -62.81 2.41
N GLY A 863 -2.04 -62.32 3.65
CA GLY A 863 -1.16 -62.63 4.82
C GLY A 863 -1.51 -63.95 5.53
N PRO A 864 -1.09 -64.18 6.80
CA PRO A 864 -2.07 -63.98 7.90
C PRO A 864 -1.55 -63.68 9.34
N ARG A 865 -2.47 -63.13 10.18
CA ARG A 865 -2.55 -63.16 11.68
C ARG A 865 -1.50 -62.36 12.50
N GLY A 866 -1.89 -61.66 13.58
CA GLY A 866 -3.26 -61.40 14.07
C GLY A 866 -3.38 -60.78 15.48
N ARG A 867 -4.63 -60.78 15.99
CA ARG A 867 -5.15 -60.30 17.30
C ARG A 867 -5.27 -58.78 17.51
N LEU A 868 -6.52 -58.35 17.75
CA LEU A 868 -6.93 -57.04 18.27
C LEU A 868 -7.96 -57.26 19.40
N GLY A 869 -7.99 -56.37 20.40
CA GLY A 869 -8.96 -56.35 21.50
C GLY A 869 -10.15 -55.42 21.26
N PRO A 870 -11.23 -55.49 22.07
CA PRO A 870 -12.54 -54.96 21.72
C PRO A 870 -12.80 -53.50 22.16
N ALA A 871 -13.78 -52.87 21.51
CA ALA A 871 -14.31 -51.55 21.85
C ALA A 871 -15.55 -51.63 22.76
N LEU A 872 -15.84 -50.55 23.50
CA LEU A 872 -17.04 -50.39 24.34
C LEU A 872 -17.92 -49.23 23.88
N ARG A 873 -19.22 -49.31 24.18
CA ARG A 873 -20.27 -48.37 23.72
C ARG A 873 -20.63 -47.31 24.78
N PRO A 874 -21.09 -46.11 24.38
CA PRO A 874 -21.86 -45.23 25.27
C PRO A 874 -23.28 -45.76 25.52
N ARG A 875 -23.90 -45.34 26.63
CA ARG A 875 -25.31 -45.56 26.99
C ARG A 875 -26.18 -44.36 26.55
N GLY A 876 -27.51 -44.51 26.51
CA GLY A 876 -28.46 -43.40 26.24
C GLY A 876 -29.78 -43.53 27.01
N ARG A 877 -30.67 -42.53 26.90
CA ARG A 877 -32.05 -42.53 27.45
C ARG A 877 -33.06 -41.76 26.56
N LEU A 878 -34.06 -42.50 26.07
CA LEU A 878 -35.49 -42.20 25.85
C LEU A 878 -36.00 -40.74 25.64
N LEU A 879 -36.48 -40.47 24.40
CA LEU A 879 -37.87 -40.15 23.92
C LEU A 879 -38.94 -39.56 24.89
N PRO A 880 -40.02 -38.88 24.42
CA PRO A 880 -40.64 -38.77 23.06
C PRO A 880 -40.76 -37.30 22.53
N GLY A 881 -41.49 -36.88 21.47
CA GLY A 881 -42.32 -37.53 20.41
C GLY A 881 -43.22 -36.51 19.63
N ARG A 882 -44.05 -36.99 18.67
CA ARG A 882 -44.82 -36.25 17.61
C ARG A 882 -43.92 -35.60 16.52
N GLY A 883 -44.22 -35.62 15.21
CA GLY A 883 -45.28 -36.27 14.41
C GLY A 883 -44.91 -36.33 12.91
N LEU A 884 -45.58 -37.21 12.13
CA LEU A 884 -45.32 -37.54 10.71
C LEU A 884 -46.16 -36.66 9.72
N PRO A 885 -46.07 -36.76 8.37
CA PRO A 885 -45.32 -37.73 7.51
C PRO A 885 -44.47 -37.13 6.36
N ARG A 886 -43.91 -38.02 5.51
CA ARG A 886 -43.21 -37.72 4.24
C ARG A 886 -44.17 -37.59 3.06
N GLY A 887 -43.70 -36.99 1.96
CA GLY A 887 -44.21 -37.20 0.60
C GLY A 887 -43.05 -37.36 -0.38
N GLN A 888 -43.04 -38.42 -1.20
CA GLN A 888 -42.01 -38.71 -2.20
C GLN A 888 -42.64 -39.47 -3.36
N VAL A 889 -42.51 -38.98 -4.59
CA VAL A 889 -42.95 -39.66 -5.82
C VAL A 889 -41.90 -39.47 -6.92
N LEU A 890 -41.58 -40.55 -7.61
CA LEU A 890 -40.86 -40.56 -8.89
C LEU A 890 -41.81 -41.07 -9.98
N GLY A 891 -41.65 -40.57 -11.19
CA GLY A 891 -42.33 -41.07 -12.39
C GLY A 891 -41.39 -40.96 -13.59
N ALA A 892 -41.35 -41.99 -14.43
CA ALA A 892 -40.44 -42.08 -15.57
C ALA A 892 -41.20 -42.09 -16.91
N GLY A 893 -40.53 -41.69 -17.99
CA GLY A 893 -41.05 -41.70 -19.36
C GLY A 893 -39.89 -41.77 -20.37
N GLU A 894 -40.04 -42.59 -21.41
CA GLU A 894 -38.94 -43.07 -22.26
C GLU A 894 -38.62 -42.21 -23.51
N PRO A 895 -37.47 -42.45 -24.19
CA PRO A 895 -36.89 -41.49 -25.11
C PRO A 895 -37.20 -41.72 -26.61
N ARG A 896 -37.01 -40.67 -27.41
CA ARG A 896 -36.67 -40.75 -28.84
C ARG A 896 -35.53 -39.77 -29.13
N GLY A 897 -34.60 -40.13 -30.00
CA GLY A 897 -33.44 -39.30 -30.31
C GLY A 897 -33.06 -39.30 -31.78
N GLN A 898 -32.31 -38.27 -32.20
CA GLN A 898 -31.54 -38.22 -33.45
C GLN A 898 -30.30 -37.34 -33.23
N ARG A 899 -29.21 -37.63 -33.95
CA ARG A 899 -27.97 -36.82 -33.98
C ARG A 899 -27.89 -36.03 -35.29
N PRO A 900 -27.30 -34.83 -35.27
CA PRO A 900 -26.31 -34.49 -36.31
C PRO A 900 -24.87 -34.38 -35.77
N ARG A 901 -23.93 -33.97 -36.65
CA ARG A 901 -22.47 -34.02 -36.45
C ARG A 901 -21.85 -32.64 -36.15
N ARG A 902 -20.62 -32.64 -35.61
CA ARG A 902 -19.70 -31.48 -35.64
C ARG A 902 -19.34 -31.12 -37.09
N PRO A 903 -18.86 -29.88 -37.32
CA PRO A 903 -17.51 -29.73 -37.87
C PRO A 903 -16.64 -28.65 -37.20
N GLU A 904 -15.35 -28.69 -37.54
CA GLU A 904 -14.25 -27.74 -37.26
C GLU A 904 -13.23 -27.93 -38.41
N PRO A 905 -12.32 -26.98 -38.72
CA PRO A 905 -12.50 -25.54 -38.94
C PRO A 905 -11.89 -25.08 -40.31
N ASP A 906 -11.98 -23.79 -40.70
CA ASP A 906 -10.82 -22.94 -41.08
C ASP A 906 -11.12 -21.59 -41.80
N LEU A 907 -10.19 -20.64 -41.57
CA LEU A 907 -9.75 -19.44 -42.31
C LEU A 907 -10.72 -18.47 -43.07
N LEU A 908 -10.84 -17.26 -42.49
CA LEU A 908 -10.39 -15.96 -43.04
C LEU A 908 -10.53 -15.63 -44.56
N LEU A 909 -11.32 -14.59 -44.89
CA LEU A 909 -10.86 -13.22 -45.24
C LEU A 909 -12.06 -12.27 -45.60
N PRO A 910 -11.89 -10.92 -45.65
CA PRO A 910 -13.02 -9.97 -45.61
C PRO A 910 -13.31 -9.22 -46.91
N ALA A 911 -14.47 -8.52 -46.95
CA ALA A 911 -14.72 -7.40 -47.86
C ALA A 911 -15.57 -6.31 -47.17
N GLY A 912 -15.38 -5.05 -47.58
CA GLY A 912 -16.19 -3.90 -47.17
C GLY A 912 -16.29 -2.87 -48.30
N ARG A 913 -17.09 -1.81 -48.09
CA ARG A 913 -17.73 -0.93 -49.11
C ARG A 913 -18.94 -1.63 -49.76
N GLY A 914 -20.13 -1.02 -49.91
CA GLY A 914 -20.62 0.29 -49.46
C GLY A 914 -21.16 1.16 -50.62
N LEU A 915 -22.36 1.72 -50.47
CA LEU A 915 -23.00 2.57 -51.49
C LEU A 915 -23.99 3.59 -50.85
N ARG A 916 -24.36 4.63 -51.61
CA ARG A 916 -25.21 5.77 -51.19
C ARG A 916 -26.54 5.81 -51.94
N ALA A 917 -27.65 6.15 -51.28
CA ALA A 917 -28.84 6.86 -51.81
C ALA A 917 -29.98 6.85 -50.75
N ARG A 918 -30.96 7.77 -50.70
CA ARG A 918 -31.12 9.15 -51.23
C ARG A 918 -32.18 9.88 -50.36
N ARG A 919 -32.28 11.21 -50.47
CA ARG A 919 -33.34 12.03 -49.81
C ARG A 919 -34.76 11.71 -50.32
N ARG A 920 -35.78 11.92 -49.47
CA ARG A 920 -37.06 12.58 -49.82
C ARG A 920 -37.53 13.47 -48.65
N VAL A 921 -38.45 14.40 -48.93
CA VAL A 921 -38.91 15.48 -48.02
C VAL A 921 -40.39 15.79 -48.25
N SER A 922 -41.19 15.76 -47.17
CA SER A 922 -42.46 16.49 -46.95
C SER A 922 -42.89 16.25 -45.48
N HIS A 923 -43.31 17.16 -44.58
CA HIS A 923 -44.07 18.44 -44.56
C HIS A 923 -45.62 18.33 -44.44
N ALA A 924 -46.18 19.16 -43.54
CA ALA A 924 -47.59 19.25 -43.06
C ALA A 924 -48.14 18.03 -42.28
N GLY A 925 -49.07 18.15 -41.32
CA GLY A 925 -49.78 19.34 -40.78
C GLY A 925 -50.45 19.11 -39.39
N ARG A 926 -51.08 20.15 -38.83
CA ARG A 926 -51.78 20.27 -37.52
C ARG A 926 -53.33 20.27 -37.71
N PRO A 927 -54.21 20.43 -36.68
CA PRO A 927 -54.33 19.85 -35.32
C PRO A 927 -55.81 19.39 -35.00
N PHE A 928 -56.33 19.63 -33.77
CA PHE A 928 -57.66 19.33 -33.17
C PHE A 928 -57.88 17.89 -32.65
N GLY A 929 -58.66 17.63 -31.58
CA GLY A 929 -59.27 18.57 -30.61
C GLY A 929 -60.22 17.96 -29.56
N ALA A 930 -60.17 18.49 -28.32
CA ALA A 930 -61.22 18.59 -27.28
C ALA A 930 -62.06 17.38 -26.74
N ALA A 931 -61.81 17.04 -25.47
CA ALA A 931 -62.76 17.10 -24.32
C ALA A 931 -63.79 15.99 -23.95
N ARG A 932 -63.80 15.65 -22.63
CA ARG A 932 -64.87 15.06 -21.77
C ARG A 932 -65.26 13.59 -22.08
N THR A 933 -65.75 12.77 -21.13
CA THR A 933 -66.64 13.02 -19.95
C THR A 933 -66.18 12.33 -18.64
N MET A 934 -67.00 12.43 -17.58
CA MET A 934 -66.74 11.98 -16.19
C MET A 934 -67.44 10.65 -15.81
N ARG A 935 -67.10 10.15 -14.60
CA ARG A 935 -67.79 9.19 -13.69
C ARG A 935 -67.11 7.81 -13.61
N GLY A 936 -67.00 7.15 -12.44
CA GLY A 936 -67.57 7.48 -11.13
C GLY A 936 -66.83 6.87 -9.92
N ARG A 937 -67.39 7.10 -8.71
CA ARG A 937 -66.80 6.80 -7.39
C ARG A 937 -66.78 5.31 -7.03
N ALA A 938 -65.81 4.91 -6.21
CA ALA A 938 -66.03 3.95 -5.11
C ALA A 938 -64.99 4.13 -3.97
N MET A 939 -65.50 4.23 -2.74
CA MET A 939 -64.82 4.13 -1.43
C MET A 939 -65.79 3.38 -0.51
N PRO A 940 -65.33 2.53 0.43
CA PRO A 940 -65.76 2.66 1.83
C PRO A 940 -64.58 2.33 2.82
N PRO A 941 -64.73 2.19 4.16
CA PRO A 941 -64.14 3.18 5.06
C PRO A 941 -63.36 2.62 6.29
N SER A 942 -63.05 3.53 7.22
CA SER A 942 -62.34 3.43 8.50
C SER A 942 -62.88 2.47 9.58
N ILE A 943 -62.05 2.18 10.60
CA ILE A 943 -62.47 2.19 12.03
C ILE A 943 -61.30 2.56 12.97
N PHE A 944 -61.60 2.85 14.24
CA PHE A 944 -60.74 3.54 15.24
C PHE A 944 -60.31 2.65 16.43
N ASP A 945 -59.27 3.11 17.15
CA ASP A 945 -59.11 3.18 18.63
C ASP A 945 -57.60 3.15 19.00
N ILE A 946 -56.98 4.05 19.78
CA ILE A 946 -57.30 4.81 21.01
C ILE A 946 -57.14 3.99 22.31
N PHE A 947 -56.03 4.23 23.01
CA PHE A 947 -55.98 4.30 24.48
C PHE A 947 -54.90 5.32 24.92
N ARG A 948 -55.00 5.88 26.14
CA ARG A 948 -54.24 7.07 26.56
C ARG A 948 -54.01 7.13 28.08
N ILE A 949 -52.95 7.81 28.49
CA ILE A 949 -52.64 8.33 29.85
C ILE A 949 -52.07 7.33 30.88
N GLY A 950 -50.89 7.69 31.41
CA GLY A 950 -50.35 7.28 32.72
C GLY A 950 -49.19 8.23 33.08
N ALA A 951 -49.22 8.91 34.24
CA ALA A 951 -48.30 10.02 34.56
C ALA A 951 -47.57 9.83 35.91
N GLY A 952 -46.26 10.14 35.97
CA GLY A 952 -45.40 9.74 37.11
C GLY A 952 -44.15 10.60 37.39
N ARG A 953 -44.34 11.89 37.72
CA ARG A 953 -43.50 12.79 38.56
C ARG A 953 -41.97 12.53 38.78
N ARG A 954 -41.14 13.54 38.42
CA ARG A 954 -40.03 14.18 39.21
C ARG A 954 -38.77 13.32 39.54
N ARG A 955 -37.52 13.84 39.69
CA ARG A 955 -36.90 15.20 39.72
C ARG A 955 -35.40 15.12 39.18
N PRO A 956 -34.58 16.20 39.12
CA PRO A 956 -33.41 16.32 38.21
C PRO A 956 -32.01 16.35 38.91
N PHE A 957 -31.02 17.03 38.27
CA PHE A 957 -29.59 17.31 38.58
C PHE A 957 -28.58 16.42 37.79
N THR A 958 -27.50 16.90 37.14
CA THR A 958 -26.97 18.29 36.96
C THR A 958 -26.25 18.46 35.58
N ARG A 959 -26.01 19.72 35.15
CA ARG A 959 -25.07 20.10 34.08
C ARG A 959 -23.60 19.77 34.45
N TRP A 960 -22.70 19.67 33.45
CA TRP A 960 -21.41 20.39 33.42
C TRP A 960 -20.91 20.57 31.97
N ARG A 961 -20.42 21.78 31.65
CA ARG A 961 -19.73 22.28 30.43
C ARG A 961 -19.52 23.80 30.61
N PRO A 962 -18.66 24.48 29.83
CA PRO A 962 -17.75 23.95 28.82
C PRO A 962 -16.60 23.14 29.42
#